data_AF-A0A1F4XNT1-F1
#
_entry.id   AF-A0A1F4XNT1-F1
#
_cell.length_a   1.000
_cell.length_b   1.000
_cell.length_c   1.000
_cell.angle_alpha   90.00
_cell.angle_beta   90.00
_cell.angle_gamma   90.00
#
_symmetry.space_group_name_H-M   'P 1'
#
loop_
_entity.id
_entity.type
_entity.pdbx_description
1 polymer ?
#
loop_
_entity_poly.entity_id
_entity_poly.type
_entity_poly.pdbx_seq_one_letter_code
_entity_poly.pdbx_strand_id
1 'polypeptide(L)'
;MYSRLVSWSRWLYLVGIVLALVLIVPTAWFPFQLGKIAVFATMLMVVVALYVLGRGVPDLLETHGLKQALFVALLPLSYLVSMFFSTDRAVALVGYRIETDTVLFVTLMFLAFILSFTLFRTLRTARLLLSVVFAALIAAVIFQWVSVAFGASVLPFSTFADRSVNLIGKWNDLGLLAGLLGMLILVWGEFARTTALRRWIGVAMAVCVAVLLGIINFPLVWGIILGFSIILGIAAFLMQRSSGSAQHEEAQSNTATSAPLLVEKTPWFAVGGAVVSLLFLVFGSALNTGLTRVFPISSLEVRPSYSATLGIINDSHSSIRQLFVGTGPNTFGEGWIMYKPAAVNQTQFWSLDFNIGFSTVMTALSTVGFLGAIAWLIPALLILAGLLRAVRLGVLSRDERFVAASLSIAGLFLMTAAVLYVPSQNILLLAFTLSGAAFGFLWRQGRSSAAAVAGEVSQSRLSLFNSAFVALLLLAVTLWAGYTADRRFVAQAFVGHGSAALNLGDADQALRSAAAAYRADVTDATALRLILGAGVTKLQSLANTPTPTADTQTEFANIVRQSIAAGLEAASTTPRDYRPVFALGNAYNFLASLNVQGAYEKARTLYQNAAALNPTNPAIELSLARLEALHGNSDIARQHIQRALTMKPNYTDAILLVVQLEVANNDIPSAIQAATAAAQTAPGVAPIWFQLGLLYYSNGDTAKAILALEKALFITTEYANAKYFLGLSYYAQNRTEDATKQFEDLQKTNPDNSEVQLVINNMTAGREPFASSTPPLIPPQGRTTAPIPE
;
A
#
# COMPACT_ATOMS: atom_id res chain seq x y z
N MET A 1 13.67 -34.83 25.77
CA MET A 1 13.74 -35.19 24.33
C MET A 1 12.48 -34.64 23.68
N TYR A 2 12.57 -33.66 22.77
CA TYR A 2 11.37 -33.13 22.11
C TYR A 2 10.74 -34.21 21.22
N SER A 3 9.41 -34.31 21.24
CA SER A 3 8.68 -35.21 20.35
C SER A 3 8.96 -34.86 18.88
N ARG A 4 8.87 -35.86 17.98
CA ARG A 4 8.99 -35.63 16.52
C ARG A 4 8.03 -34.54 16.03
N LEU A 5 6.85 -34.44 16.65
CA LEU A 5 5.82 -33.44 16.37
C LEU A 5 6.29 -32.01 16.65
N VAL A 6 6.97 -31.73 17.77
CA VAL A 6 7.55 -30.39 18.03
C VAL A 6 8.63 -30.06 17.00
N SER A 7 9.42 -31.05 16.58
CA SER A 7 10.39 -30.83 15.49
C SER A 7 9.71 -30.50 14.15
N TRP A 8 8.62 -31.19 13.81
CA TRP A 8 7.83 -30.91 12.60
C TRP A 8 7.18 -29.53 12.65
N SER A 9 6.64 -29.13 13.81
CA SER A 9 6.09 -27.78 14.01
C SER A 9 7.13 -26.70 13.71
N ARG A 10 8.40 -26.91 14.08
CA ARG A 10 9.48 -25.97 13.79
C ARG A 10 9.76 -25.84 12.29
N TRP A 11 9.83 -26.96 11.57
CA TRP A 11 10.07 -26.94 10.12
C TRP A 11 8.91 -26.29 9.37
N LEU A 12 7.68 -26.62 9.75
CA LEU A 12 6.49 -26.03 9.13
C LEU A 12 6.39 -24.53 9.39
N TYR A 13 6.77 -24.07 10.59
CA TYR A 13 6.85 -22.65 10.91
C TYR A 13 7.87 -21.91 10.02
N LEU A 14 9.04 -22.53 9.78
CA LEU A 14 10.04 -21.98 8.86
C LEU A 14 9.53 -21.90 7.41
N VAL A 15 8.82 -22.94 6.94
CA VAL A 15 8.16 -22.93 5.63
C VAL A 15 7.13 -21.79 5.55
N GLY A 16 6.33 -21.59 6.59
CA GLY A 16 5.37 -20.49 6.68
C GLY A 16 6.04 -19.12 6.55
N ILE A 17 7.16 -18.88 7.24
CA ILE A 17 7.92 -17.62 7.11
C ILE A 17 8.41 -17.42 5.68
N VAL A 18 8.99 -18.45 5.05
CA VAL A 18 9.49 -18.35 3.68
C VAL A 18 8.35 -18.03 2.72
N LEU A 19 7.24 -18.76 2.79
CA LEU A 19 6.07 -18.50 1.93
C LEU A 19 5.49 -17.11 2.16
N ALA A 20 5.41 -16.64 3.41
CA ALA A 20 4.97 -15.28 3.71
C ALA A 20 5.87 -14.22 3.05
N LEU A 21 7.16 -14.51 2.84
CA LEU A 21 8.07 -13.58 2.16
C LEU A 21 7.99 -13.68 0.64
N VAL A 22 8.02 -14.89 0.07
CA VAL A 22 8.28 -15.08 -1.37
C VAL A 22 7.11 -15.63 -2.21
N LEU A 23 5.96 -15.95 -1.60
CA LEU A 23 4.81 -16.48 -2.34
C LEU A 23 4.30 -15.49 -3.40
N ILE A 24 4.17 -15.96 -4.64
CA ILE A 24 3.55 -15.25 -5.76
C ILE A 24 2.68 -16.21 -6.56
N VAL A 25 1.48 -15.74 -6.93
CA VAL A 25 0.63 -16.34 -7.97
C VAL A 25 0.51 -15.32 -9.11
N PRO A 26 1.13 -15.53 -10.28
CA PRO A 26 1.41 -14.46 -11.26
C PRO A 26 0.17 -14.02 -12.07
N THR A 27 -0.93 -13.67 -11.40
CA THR A 27 -2.17 -13.16 -12.01
C THR A 27 -2.56 -11.82 -11.40
N ALA A 28 -3.02 -10.89 -12.23
CA ALA A 28 -3.34 -9.52 -11.81
C ALA A 28 -4.52 -9.42 -10.82
N TRP A 29 -5.43 -10.39 -10.83
CA TRP A 29 -6.60 -10.42 -9.96
C TRP A 29 -6.33 -11.05 -8.59
N PHE A 30 -5.18 -11.70 -8.39
CA PHE A 30 -4.88 -12.41 -7.14
C PHE A 30 -4.45 -11.44 -6.04
N PRO A 31 -5.05 -11.48 -4.84
CA PRO A 31 -4.70 -10.58 -3.75
C PRO A 31 -3.40 -11.06 -3.04
N PHE A 32 -2.24 -10.78 -3.64
CA PHE A 32 -0.92 -11.28 -3.21
C PHE A 32 -0.64 -11.15 -1.71
N GLN A 33 -0.81 -9.96 -1.14
CA GLN A 33 -0.51 -9.71 0.27
C GLN A 33 -1.41 -10.53 1.19
N LEU A 34 -2.70 -10.62 0.84
CA LEU A 34 -3.66 -11.38 1.62
C LEU A 34 -3.44 -12.89 1.49
N GLY A 35 -3.06 -13.37 0.30
CA GLY A 35 -2.68 -14.77 0.08
C GLY A 35 -1.48 -15.19 0.94
N LYS A 36 -0.49 -14.31 1.10
CA LYS A 36 0.66 -14.55 1.99
C LYS A 36 0.24 -14.68 3.46
N ILE A 37 -0.65 -13.80 3.92
CA ILE A 37 -1.17 -13.83 5.29
C ILE A 37 -2.02 -15.08 5.53
N ALA A 38 -2.90 -15.43 4.59
CA ALA A 38 -3.73 -16.63 4.65
C ALA A 38 -2.86 -17.88 4.77
N VAL A 39 -1.90 -18.07 3.85
CA VAL A 39 -0.94 -19.20 3.90
C VAL A 39 -0.17 -19.23 5.22
N PHE A 40 0.31 -18.09 5.71
CA PHE A 40 0.98 -18.03 7.00
C PHE A 40 0.05 -18.44 8.15
N ALA A 41 -1.19 -17.96 8.17
CA ALA A 41 -2.18 -18.29 9.19
C ALA A 41 -2.58 -19.77 9.15
N THR A 42 -2.76 -20.35 7.95
CA THR A 42 -3.01 -21.79 7.78
C THR A 42 -1.84 -22.61 8.30
N MET A 43 -0.60 -22.24 7.93
CA MET A 43 0.60 -22.92 8.45
C MET A 43 0.68 -22.79 9.97
N LEU A 44 0.35 -21.63 10.52
CA LEU A 44 0.33 -21.38 11.96
C LEU A 44 -0.66 -22.29 12.70
N MET A 45 -1.86 -22.53 12.15
CA MET A 45 -2.83 -23.48 12.71
C MET A 45 -2.23 -24.88 12.84
N VAL A 46 -1.58 -25.36 11.78
CA VAL A 46 -0.96 -26.71 11.78
C VAL A 46 0.25 -26.75 12.71
N VAL A 47 1.07 -25.68 12.75
CA VAL A 47 2.20 -25.55 13.67
C VAL A 47 1.72 -25.67 15.12
N VAL A 48 0.67 -24.94 15.50
CA VAL A 48 0.14 -24.97 16.86
C VAL A 48 -0.50 -26.32 17.18
N ALA A 49 -1.23 -26.94 16.26
CA ALA A 49 -1.76 -28.29 16.44
C ALA A 49 -0.64 -29.30 16.72
N LEU A 50 0.42 -29.32 15.90
CA LEU A 50 1.59 -30.19 16.10
C LEU A 50 2.33 -29.88 17.41
N TYR A 51 2.44 -28.59 17.77
CA TYR A 51 3.07 -28.15 19.01
C TYR A 51 2.31 -28.64 20.24
N VAL A 52 0.98 -28.52 20.24
CA VAL A 52 0.09 -28.97 21.32
C VAL A 52 0.10 -30.49 21.43
N LEU A 53 -0.13 -31.21 20.33
CA LEU A 53 -0.11 -32.69 20.29
C LEU A 53 1.27 -33.25 20.67
N GLY A 54 2.33 -32.51 20.36
CA GLY A 54 3.70 -32.85 20.71
C GLY A 54 4.08 -32.61 22.17
N ARG A 55 3.12 -32.24 23.05
CA ARG A 55 3.34 -31.83 24.45
C ARG A 55 4.25 -30.60 24.62
N GLY A 56 4.22 -29.66 23.67
CA GLY A 56 4.98 -28.41 23.76
C GLY A 56 4.42 -27.38 24.75
N VAL A 57 3.15 -27.49 25.17
CA VAL A 57 2.53 -26.50 26.08
C VAL A 57 3.06 -26.57 27.52
N PRO A 58 3.21 -27.75 28.14
CA PRO A 58 3.93 -27.86 29.41
C PRO A 58 5.34 -27.22 29.34
N ASP A 59 6.10 -27.55 28.29
CA ASP A 59 7.44 -26.97 28.06
C ASP A 59 7.39 -25.43 27.94
N LEU A 60 6.38 -24.89 27.24
CA LEU A 60 6.15 -23.44 27.14
C LEU A 60 5.96 -22.82 28.52
N LEU A 61 5.07 -23.38 29.35
CA LEU A 61 4.71 -22.84 30.67
C LEU A 61 5.87 -22.83 31.66
N GLU A 62 6.77 -23.81 31.55
CA GLU A 62 7.98 -23.92 32.38
C GLU A 62 9.16 -23.11 31.82
N THR A 63 9.02 -22.55 30.61
CA THR A 63 10.10 -21.84 29.94
C THR A 63 10.49 -20.56 30.69
N HIS A 64 11.76 -20.49 31.12
CA HIS A 64 12.32 -19.30 31.75
C HIS A 64 12.21 -18.07 30.84
N GLY A 65 11.66 -16.98 31.37
CA GLY A 65 11.39 -15.77 30.59
C GLY A 65 9.98 -15.64 30.05
N LEU A 66 9.12 -16.66 30.20
CA LEU A 66 7.75 -16.61 29.68
C LEU A 66 6.98 -15.42 30.26
N LYS A 67 7.11 -15.14 31.57
CA LYS A 67 6.44 -13.99 32.22
C LYS A 67 6.79 -12.67 31.54
N GLN A 68 8.07 -12.50 31.16
CA GLN A 68 8.51 -11.31 30.42
C GLN A 68 8.02 -11.33 28.97
N ALA A 69 8.06 -12.48 28.30
CA ALA A 69 7.55 -12.63 26.94
C ALA A 69 6.04 -12.31 26.84
N LEU A 70 5.27 -12.63 27.87
CA LEU A 70 3.83 -12.34 27.93
C LEU A 70 3.50 -10.84 28.00
N PHE A 71 4.46 -9.95 28.28
CA PHE A 71 4.21 -8.51 28.13
C PHE A 71 3.86 -8.12 26.68
N VAL A 72 4.29 -8.90 25.68
CA VAL A 72 3.87 -8.68 24.28
C VAL A 72 2.36 -8.87 24.09
N ALA A 73 1.68 -9.61 24.96
CA ALA A 73 0.22 -9.74 24.94
C ALA A 73 -0.51 -8.42 25.22
N LEU A 74 0.17 -7.42 25.81
CA LEU A 74 -0.39 -6.08 25.97
C LEU A 74 -0.78 -5.45 24.63
N LEU A 75 -0.16 -5.87 23.52
CA LEU A 75 -0.50 -5.40 22.18
C LEU A 75 -1.90 -5.87 21.74
N PRO A 76 -2.20 -7.17 21.58
CA PRO A 76 -3.57 -7.59 21.26
C PRO A 76 -4.60 -7.17 22.33
N LEU A 77 -4.21 -7.11 23.62
CA LEU A 77 -5.09 -6.62 24.68
C LEU A 77 -5.46 -5.14 24.51
N SER A 78 -4.51 -4.25 24.15
CA SER A 78 -4.82 -2.84 23.92
C SER A 78 -5.74 -2.67 22.72
N TYR A 79 -5.55 -3.48 21.66
CA TYR A 79 -6.44 -3.49 20.50
C TYR A 79 -7.86 -3.97 20.87
N LEU A 80 -7.98 -5.02 21.69
CA LEU A 80 -9.28 -5.48 22.20
C LEU A 80 -9.99 -4.44 23.07
N VAL A 81 -9.25 -3.74 23.94
CA VAL A 81 -9.82 -2.65 24.74
C VAL A 81 -10.26 -1.49 23.85
N SER A 82 -9.42 -1.11 22.89
CA SER A 82 -9.72 -0.03 21.94
C SER A 82 -10.92 -0.36 21.03
N MET A 83 -11.10 -1.62 20.66
CA MET A 83 -12.21 -2.09 19.82
C MET A 83 -13.60 -1.75 20.39
N PHE A 84 -13.76 -1.64 21.71
CA PHE A 84 -15.02 -1.20 22.32
C PHE A 84 -15.43 0.22 21.93
N PHE A 85 -14.47 1.03 21.48
CA PHE A 85 -14.67 2.42 21.05
C PHE A 85 -14.75 2.57 19.53
N SER A 86 -14.55 1.49 18.77
CA SER A 86 -14.73 1.51 17.31
C SER A 86 -16.21 1.61 16.96
N THR A 87 -16.52 2.43 15.96
CA THR A 87 -17.84 2.50 15.32
C THR A 87 -18.19 1.22 14.58
N ASP A 88 -17.20 0.63 13.91
CA ASP A 88 -17.35 -0.66 13.24
C ASP A 88 -16.44 -1.69 13.91
N ARG A 89 -17.10 -2.61 14.64
CA ARG A 89 -16.42 -3.70 15.35
C ARG A 89 -15.90 -4.77 14.40
N ALA A 90 -16.58 -5.04 13.29
CA ALA A 90 -16.11 -6.03 12.32
C ALA A 90 -14.82 -5.54 11.64
N VAL A 91 -14.79 -4.26 11.27
CA VAL A 91 -13.60 -3.60 10.71
C VAL A 91 -12.46 -3.50 11.73
N ALA A 92 -12.74 -3.19 13.01
CA ALA A 92 -11.69 -3.21 14.04
C ALA A 92 -11.10 -4.62 14.27
N LEU A 93 -11.92 -5.65 14.15
CA LEU A 93 -11.51 -7.03 14.38
C LEU A 93 -10.62 -7.57 13.25
N VAL A 94 -11.04 -7.37 11.99
CA VAL A 94 -10.44 -8.04 10.80
C VAL A 94 -10.02 -7.06 9.71
N GLY A 95 -10.61 -5.86 9.66
CA GLY A 95 -10.38 -4.88 8.60
C GLY A 95 -10.98 -5.29 7.25
N TYR A 96 -10.66 -4.57 6.17
CA TYR A 96 -11.11 -4.90 4.81
C TYR A 96 -10.21 -5.97 4.17
N ARG A 97 -8.91 -5.85 4.36
CA ARG A 97 -7.89 -6.72 3.74
C ARG A 97 -6.86 -7.23 4.74
N ILE A 98 -7.28 -7.43 5.99
CA ILE A 98 -6.39 -7.79 7.11
C ILE A 98 -5.26 -6.76 7.22
N GLU A 99 -5.68 -5.51 7.40
CA GLU A 99 -4.79 -4.39 7.63
C GLU A 99 -3.96 -4.63 8.90
N THR A 100 -2.79 -3.97 8.94
CA THR A 100 -1.86 -4.10 10.06
C THR A 100 -2.43 -3.58 11.38
N ASP A 101 -3.45 -2.75 11.32
CA ASP A 101 -4.09 -2.10 12.45
C ASP A 101 -5.40 -2.79 12.86
N THR A 102 -5.39 -4.12 13.00
CA THR A 102 -6.56 -4.93 13.35
C THR A 102 -6.25 -5.89 14.49
N VAL A 103 -7.27 -6.25 15.28
CA VAL A 103 -7.13 -7.24 16.38
C VAL A 103 -6.58 -8.57 15.86
N LEU A 104 -7.09 -9.05 14.72
CA LEU A 104 -6.66 -10.29 14.08
C LEU A 104 -5.16 -10.23 13.77
N PHE A 105 -4.70 -9.17 13.12
CA PHE A 105 -3.31 -9.09 12.68
C PHE A 105 -2.33 -8.98 13.85
N VAL A 106 -2.60 -8.14 14.85
CA VAL A 106 -1.72 -8.06 16.04
C VAL A 106 -1.74 -9.35 16.87
N THR A 107 -2.83 -10.13 16.81
CA THR A 107 -2.90 -11.47 17.42
C THR A 107 -2.00 -12.45 16.69
N LEU A 108 -2.00 -12.45 15.35
CA LEU A 108 -1.07 -13.26 14.55
C LEU A 108 0.40 -12.91 14.85
N MET A 109 0.70 -11.62 15.02
CA MET A 109 2.03 -11.15 15.41
C MET A 109 2.43 -11.62 16.82
N PHE A 110 1.53 -11.54 17.80
CA PHE A 110 1.74 -12.07 19.14
C PHE A 110 2.02 -13.59 19.11
N LEU A 111 1.22 -14.36 18.37
CA LEU A 111 1.44 -15.80 18.19
C LEU A 111 2.79 -16.10 17.54
N ALA A 112 3.17 -15.33 16.51
CA ALA A 112 4.46 -15.44 15.85
C ALA A 112 5.62 -15.19 16.84
N PHE A 113 5.50 -14.18 17.70
CA PHE A 113 6.48 -13.88 18.75
C PHE A 113 6.59 -15.03 19.77
N ILE A 114 5.47 -15.49 20.33
CA ILE A 114 5.46 -16.53 21.38
C ILE A 114 5.98 -17.88 20.86
N LEU A 115 5.57 -18.29 19.66
CA LEU A 115 6.09 -19.52 19.06
C LEU A 115 7.58 -19.40 18.72
N SER A 116 8.04 -18.25 18.24
CA SER A 116 9.46 -18.06 17.97
C SER A 116 10.31 -18.05 19.24
N PHE A 117 9.77 -17.45 20.31
CA PHE A 117 10.35 -17.44 21.65
C PHE A 117 10.56 -18.84 22.22
N THR A 118 9.74 -19.82 21.86
CA THR A 118 9.91 -21.22 22.30
C THR A 118 10.71 -22.07 21.32
N LEU A 119 10.42 -21.98 20.02
CA LEU A 119 10.96 -22.89 19.01
C LEU A 119 12.45 -22.66 18.72
N PHE A 120 12.96 -21.43 18.92
CA PHE A 120 14.31 -21.00 18.47
C PHE A 120 15.25 -20.56 19.60
N ARG A 121 15.17 -21.22 20.77
CA ARG A 121 15.97 -20.87 21.97
C ARG A 121 17.37 -21.47 22.06
N THR A 122 17.73 -22.41 21.19
CA THR A 122 19.03 -23.11 21.25
C THR A 122 19.94 -22.57 20.15
N LEU A 123 21.26 -22.65 20.32
CA LEU A 123 22.20 -22.24 19.27
C LEU A 123 21.87 -22.93 17.94
N ARG A 124 21.56 -24.23 17.96
CA ARG A 124 21.19 -25.00 16.77
C ARG A 124 19.91 -24.46 16.11
N THR A 125 18.86 -24.23 16.89
CA THR A 125 17.57 -23.79 16.34
C THR A 125 17.57 -22.32 15.93
N ALA A 126 18.20 -21.44 16.73
CA ALA A 126 18.41 -20.04 16.39
C ALA A 126 19.23 -19.87 15.10
N ARG A 127 20.30 -20.65 14.94
CA ARG A 127 21.11 -20.66 13.70
C ARG A 127 20.30 -21.18 12.52
N LEU A 128 19.43 -22.17 12.70
CA LEU A 128 18.54 -22.67 11.66
C LEU A 128 17.59 -21.55 11.18
N LEU A 129 16.90 -20.86 12.10
CA LEU A 129 16.04 -19.72 11.75
C LEU A 129 16.81 -18.65 10.98
N LEU A 130 17.97 -18.23 11.51
CA LEU A 130 18.80 -17.21 10.88
C LEU A 130 19.23 -17.63 9.47
N SER A 131 19.61 -18.89 9.28
CA SER A 131 20.04 -19.41 7.97
C SER A 131 18.89 -19.41 6.96
N VAL A 132 17.68 -19.81 7.38
CA VAL A 132 16.49 -19.80 6.52
C VAL A 132 16.10 -18.38 6.14
N VAL A 133 16.07 -17.45 7.10
CA VAL A 133 15.77 -16.03 6.83
C VAL A 133 16.83 -15.43 5.90
N PHE A 134 18.11 -15.65 6.18
CA PHE A 134 19.20 -15.15 5.34
C PHE A 134 19.13 -15.69 3.90
N ALA A 135 18.82 -16.98 3.73
CA ALA A 135 18.63 -17.59 2.41
C ALA A 135 17.41 -17.00 1.67
N ALA A 136 16.29 -16.78 2.37
CA ALA A 136 15.10 -16.17 1.77
C ALA A 136 15.37 -14.72 1.33
N LEU A 137 16.11 -13.94 2.13
CA LEU A 137 16.50 -12.58 1.77
C LEU A 137 17.44 -12.55 0.55
N ILE A 138 18.42 -13.45 0.49
CA ILE A 138 19.29 -13.60 -0.69
C ILE A 138 18.46 -13.96 -1.91
N ALA A 139 17.55 -14.94 -1.81
CA ALA A 139 16.70 -15.34 -2.91
C ALA A 139 15.85 -14.17 -3.44
N ALA A 140 15.30 -13.33 -2.55
CA ALA A 140 14.55 -12.14 -2.94
C ALA A 140 15.43 -11.11 -3.67
N VAL A 141 16.65 -10.85 -3.19
CA VAL A 141 17.59 -9.93 -3.84
C VAL A 141 18.08 -10.47 -5.19
N ILE A 142 18.37 -11.77 -5.28
CA ILE A 142 18.73 -12.42 -6.55
C ILE A 142 17.57 -12.32 -7.54
N PHE A 143 16.35 -12.64 -7.11
CA PHE A 143 15.17 -12.49 -7.96
C PHE A 143 15.04 -11.07 -8.48
N GLN A 144 15.23 -10.05 -7.62
CA GLN A 144 15.16 -8.67 -8.08
C GLN A 144 16.24 -8.36 -9.11
N TRP A 145 17.47 -8.81 -8.92
CA TRP A 145 18.53 -8.61 -9.91
C TRP A 145 18.22 -9.28 -11.25
N VAL A 146 17.63 -10.48 -11.23
CA VAL A 146 17.15 -11.16 -12.44
C VAL A 146 16.05 -10.32 -13.12
N SER A 147 15.08 -9.82 -12.35
CA SER A 147 14.01 -8.95 -12.87
C SER A 147 14.56 -7.64 -13.47
N VAL A 148 15.54 -7.01 -12.81
CA VAL A 148 16.19 -5.77 -13.27
C VAL A 148 16.97 -6.00 -14.57
N ALA A 149 17.72 -7.10 -14.65
CA ALA A 149 18.61 -7.42 -15.76
C ALA A 149 17.85 -7.92 -17.00
N PHE A 150 16.83 -8.76 -16.80
CA PHE A 150 16.17 -9.49 -17.89
C PHE A 150 14.70 -9.06 -18.11
N GLY A 151 14.02 -8.49 -17.11
CA GLY A 151 12.61 -8.13 -17.20
C GLY A 151 11.71 -9.28 -17.70
N ALA A 152 10.76 -8.96 -18.57
CA ALA A 152 9.81 -9.91 -19.16
C ALA A 152 10.46 -10.99 -20.05
N SER A 153 11.73 -10.85 -20.45
CA SER A 153 12.38 -11.81 -21.37
C SER A 153 12.64 -13.18 -20.73
N VAL A 154 12.74 -13.24 -19.41
CA VAL A 154 13.00 -14.49 -18.65
C VAL A 154 11.80 -14.89 -17.79
N LEU A 155 10.93 -13.94 -17.41
CA LEU A 155 9.73 -14.20 -16.62
C LEU A 155 8.49 -14.22 -17.53
N PRO A 156 7.94 -15.39 -17.89
CA PRO A 156 6.92 -15.54 -18.94
C PRO A 156 5.52 -15.03 -18.54
N PHE A 157 5.40 -14.30 -17.43
CA PHE A 157 4.14 -13.80 -16.92
C PHE A 157 4.04 -12.29 -17.13
N SER A 158 2.95 -11.82 -17.75
CA SER A 158 2.68 -10.39 -17.97
C SER A 158 2.71 -9.55 -16.69
N THR A 159 2.40 -10.17 -15.55
CA THR A 159 2.50 -9.57 -14.21
C THR A 159 3.91 -9.07 -13.87
N PHE A 160 4.96 -9.59 -14.50
CA PHE A 160 6.37 -9.17 -14.32
C PHE A 160 6.91 -8.34 -15.49
N ALA A 161 6.03 -7.78 -16.33
CA ALA A 161 6.46 -6.87 -17.39
C ALA A 161 7.13 -5.60 -16.83
N ASP A 162 6.64 -5.12 -15.69
CA ASP A 162 7.24 -4.02 -14.94
C ASP A 162 8.38 -4.55 -14.03
N ARG A 163 9.58 -3.98 -14.19
CA ARG A 163 10.79 -4.35 -13.44
C ARG A 163 10.74 -3.99 -11.95
N SER A 164 9.78 -3.15 -11.54
CA SER A 164 9.54 -2.80 -10.13
C SER A 164 8.76 -3.88 -9.37
N VAL A 165 8.10 -4.81 -10.07
CA VAL A 165 7.38 -5.93 -9.47
C VAL A 165 8.38 -6.91 -8.84
N ASN A 166 8.13 -7.27 -7.59
CA ASN A 166 9.06 -8.03 -6.75
C ASN A 166 8.35 -9.08 -5.88
N LEU A 167 9.13 -10.00 -5.30
CA LEU A 167 8.61 -11.09 -4.45
C LEU A 167 7.95 -10.62 -3.17
N ILE A 168 8.24 -9.43 -2.68
CA ILE A 168 7.90 -8.99 -1.32
C ILE A 168 6.57 -8.23 -1.31
N GLY A 169 6.44 -7.24 -2.18
CA GLY A 169 5.30 -6.33 -2.25
C GLY A 169 5.72 -4.94 -2.68
N LYS A 170 5.62 -3.97 -1.77
CA LYS A 170 5.98 -2.57 -1.99
C LYS A 170 7.48 -2.44 -2.35
N TRP A 171 7.81 -1.43 -3.15
CA TRP A 171 9.20 -1.15 -3.56
C TRP A 171 10.07 -0.76 -2.36
N ASN A 172 9.54 0.04 -1.43
CA ASN A 172 10.23 0.39 -0.19
C ASN A 172 10.39 -0.80 0.77
N ASP A 173 9.45 -1.76 0.76
CA ASP A 173 9.52 -2.98 1.57
C ASP A 173 10.65 -3.91 1.11
N LEU A 174 10.86 -4.01 -0.21
CA LEU A 174 12.05 -4.65 -0.76
C LEU A 174 13.32 -3.94 -0.27
N GLY A 175 13.30 -2.60 -0.20
CA GLY A 175 14.38 -1.82 0.38
C GLY A 175 14.66 -2.17 1.85
N LEU A 176 13.63 -2.33 2.67
CA LEU A 176 13.78 -2.76 4.07
C LEU A 176 14.43 -4.14 4.18
N LEU A 177 14.00 -5.11 3.36
CA LEU A 177 14.56 -6.47 3.39
C LEU A 177 15.97 -6.56 2.81
N ALA A 178 16.27 -5.80 1.75
CA ALA A 178 17.63 -5.65 1.23
C ALA A 178 18.54 -4.97 2.27
N GLY A 179 18.06 -3.94 2.96
CA GLY A 179 18.78 -3.30 4.06
C GLY A 179 19.05 -4.23 5.23
N LEU A 180 18.06 -5.05 5.61
CA LEU A 180 18.23 -6.11 6.61
C LEU A 180 19.30 -7.12 6.17
N LEU A 181 19.28 -7.58 4.91
CA LEU A 181 20.31 -8.47 4.38
C LEU A 181 21.70 -7.81 4.45
N GLY A 182 21.80 -6.55 4.04
CA GLY A 182 23.02 -5.74 4.15
C GLY A 182 23.55 -5.73 5.59
N MET A 183 22.69 -5.44 6.57
CA MET A 183 23.08 -5.47 7.99
C MET A 183 23.55 -6.85 8.44
N LEU A 184 22.88 -7.93 8.04
CA LEU A 184 23.30 -9.29 8.41
C LEU A 184 24.64 -9.68 7.77
N ILE A 185 24.93 -9.21 6.54
CA ILE A 185 26.23 -9.38 5.89
C ILE A 185 27.32 -8.64 6.67
N LEU A 186 27.06 -7.42 7.15
CA LEU A 186 28.02 -6.65 7.96
C LEU A 186 28.32 -7.35 9.30
N VAL A 187 27.29 -7.83 9.99
CA VAL A 187 27.44 -8.60 11.25
C VAL A 187 28.24 -9.89 11.02
N TRP A 188 27.96 -10.59 9.90
CA TRP A 188 28.70 -11.77 9.50
C TRP A 188 30.17 -11.45 9.20
N GLY A 189 30.45 -10.37 8.47
CA GLY A 189 31.81 -9.90 8.21
C GLY A 189 32.60 -9.57 9.48
N GLU A 190 31.93 -8.99 10.48
CA GLU A 190 32.56 -8.54 11.72
C GLU A 190 32.85 -9.70 12.70
N PHE A 191 31.88 -10.61 12.90
CA PHE A 191 32.00 -11.62 13.96
C PHE A 191 32.33 -13.05 13.47
N ALA A 192 32.00 -13.40 12.22
CA ALA A 192 32.17 -14.77 11.74
C ALA A 192 33.64 -15.12 11.47
N ARG A 193 33.99 -16.40 11.64
CA ARG A 193 35.29 -16.93 11.19
C ARG A 193 35.23 -17.12 9.68
N THR A 194 35.83 -16.21 8.92
CA THR A 194 35.82 -16.24 7.46
C THR A 194 37.22 -16.46 6.90
N THR A 195 37.30 -17.27 5.85
CA THR A 195 38.48 -17.33 4.98
C THR A 195 38.51 -16.07 4.10
N ALA A 196 39.67 -15.75 3.51
CA ALA A 196 39.80 -14.61 2.61
C ALA A 196 38.75 -14.62 1.48
N LEU A 197 38.52 -15.79 0.86
CA LEU A 197 37.52 -15.96 -0.19
C LEU A 197 36.10 -15.61 0.31
N ARG A 198 35.69 -16.18 1.45
CA ARG A 198 34.37 -15.90 2.03
C ARG A 198 34.20 -14.42 2.37
N ARG A 199 35.27 -13.78 2.83
CA ARG A 199 35.27 -12.34 3.11
C ARG A 199 35.01 -11.52 1.85
N TRP A 200 35.69 -11.82 0.74
CA TRP A 200 35.46 -11.14 -0.55
C TRP A 200 34.06 -11.39 -1.11
N ILE A 201 33.53 -12.61 -0.96
CA ILE A 201 32.12 -12.91 -1.32
C ILE A 201 31.17 -12.02 -0.52
N GLY A 202 31.39 -11.87 0.79
CA GLY A 202 30.58 -10.97 1.63
C GLY A 202 30.64 -9.52 1.19
N VAL A 203 31.83 -9.01 0.82
CA VAL A 203 31.98 -7.66 0.29
C VAL A 203 31.24 -7.50 -1.04
N ALA A 204 31.37 -8.45 -1.96
CA ALA A 204 30.65 -8.42 -3.24
C ALA A 204 29.12 -8.42 -3.03
N MET A 205 28.61 -9.26 -2.12
CA MET A 205 27.20 -9.27 -1.75
C MET A 205 26.75 -7.93 -1.14
N ALA A 206 27.55 -7.33 -0.26
CA ALA A 206 27.25 -6.03 0.34
C ALA A 206 27.19 -4.92 -0.72
N VAL A 207 28.09 -4.94 -1.71
CA VAL A 207 28.07 -4.00 -2.84
C VAL A 207 26.83 -4.21 -3.70
N CYS A 208 26.49 -5.45 -4.06
CA CYS A 208 25.28 -5.75 -4.81
C CYS A 208 24.01 -5.27 -4.08
N VAL A 209 23.93 -5.46 -2.77
CA VAL A 209 22.83 -4.95 -1.95
C VAL A 209 22.82 -3.42 -1.92
N ALA A 210 23.98 -2.77 -1.75
CA ALA A 210 24.09 -1.32 -1.73
C ALA A 210 23.66 -0.67 -3.05
N VAL A 211 24.04 -1.24 -4.19
CA VAL A 211 23.60 -0.77 -5.51
C VAL A 211 22.09 -0.92 -5.66
N LEU A 212 21.52 -2.06 -5.26
CA LEU A 212 20.06 -2.26 -5.29
C LEU A 212 19.34 -1.22 -4.41
N LEU A 213 19.84 -0.96 -3.19
CA LEU A 213 19.30 0.08 -2.32
C LEU A 213 19.43 1.49 -2.93
N GLY A 214 20.48 1.74 -3.71
CA GLY A 214 20.65 2.98 -4.49
C GLY A 214 19.61 3.13 -5.62
N ILE A 215 19.25 2.03 -6.28
CA ILE A 215 18.15 2.01 -7.27
C ILE A 215 16.81 2.24 -6.57
N ILE A 216 16.60 1.59 -5.42
CA ILE A 216 15.36 1.74 -4.64
C ILE A 216 15.20 3.17 -4.12
N ASN A 217 16.30 3.80 -3.71
CA ASN A 217 16.36 5.18 -3.24
C ASN A 217 15.38 5.47 -2.10
N PHE A 218 15.49 4.69 -1.02
CA PHE A 218 14.71 4.88 0.20
C PHE A 218 15.61 5.34 1.34
N PRO A 219 15.72 6.66 1.61
CA PRO A 219 16.67 7.22 2.58
C PRO A 219 16.56 6.65 4.00
N LEU A 220 15.35 6.24 4.40
CA LEU A 220 15.12 5.65 5.72
C LEU A 220 16.00 4.42 5.96
N VAL A 221 16.13 3.54 4.97
CA VAL A 221 16.94 2.31 5.10
C VAL A 221 18.39 2.64 5.39
N TRP A 222 18.94 3.62 4.67
CA TRP A 222 20.32 4.09 4.89
C TRP A 222 20.50 4.71 6.28
N GLY A 223 19.52 5.46 6.78
CA GLY A 223 19.52 5.99 8.14
C GLY A 223 19.55 4.88 9.20
N ILE A 224 18.76 3.82 9.01
CA ILE A 224 18.75 2.66 9.92
C ILE A 224 20.09 1.90 9.83
N ILE A 225 20.61 1.63 8.62
CA ILE A 225 21.92 0.96 8.44
C ILE A 225 23.04 1.75 9.12
N LEU A 226 23.07 3.07 8.95
CA LEU A 226 24.05 3.95 9.60
C LEU A 226 24.02 3.79 11.13
N GLY A 227 22.83 3.93 11.73
CA GLY A 227 22.65 3.82 13.18
C GLY A 227 23.12 2.46 13.72
N PHE A 228 22.71 1.35 13.09
CA PHE A 228 23.12 0.03 13.54
C PHE A 228 24.58 -0.31 13.20
N SER A 229 25.17 0.30 12.17
CA SER A 229 26.60 0.15 11.87
C SER A 229 27.45 0.79 12.97
N ILE A 230 27.05 1.96 13.48
CA ILE A 230 27.72 2.60 14.62
C ILE A 230 27.62 1.70 15.87
N ILE A 231 26.43 1.19 16.19
CA ILE A 231 26.21 0.26 17.32
C ILE A 231 27.08 -0.99 17.18
N LEU A 232 27.14 -1.57 15.97
CA LEU A 232 27.97 -2.73 15.66
C LEU A 232 29.46 -2.44 15.88
N GLY A 233 29.95 -1.29 15.42
CA GLY A 233 31.34 -0.88 15.60
C GLY A 233 31.72 -0.70 17.08
N ILE A 234 30.86 -0.05 17.87
CA ILE A 234 31.05 0.09 19.31
C ILE A 234 31.06 -1.28 19.99
N ALA A 235 30.11 -2.16 19.66
CA ALA A 235 30.05 -3.50 20.23
C ALA A 235 31.31 -4.33 19.90
N ALA A 236 31.78 -4.28 18.65
CA ALA A 236 33.00 -4.96 18.23
C ALA A 236 34.23 -4.44 18.99
N PHE A 237 34.36 -3.11 19.14
CA PHE A 237 35.46 -2.49 19.89
C PHE A 237 35.46 -2.89 21.38
N LEU A 238 34.30 -2.80 22.06
CA LEU A 238 34.18 -3.19 23.47
C LEU A 238 34.50 -4.67 23.71
N MET A 239 34.12 -5.55 22.77
CA MET A 239 34.44 -6.98 22.86
C MET A 239 35.94 -7.27 22.68
N GLN A 240 36.65 -6.50 21.84
CA GLN A 240 38.10 -6.66 21.67
C GLN A 240 38.85 -6.27 22.95
N ARG A 241 38.47 -5.16 23.58
CA ARG A 241 39.09 -4.68 24.81
C ARG A 241 38.94 -5.65 25.98
N SER A 242 37.77 -6.27 26.15
CA SER A 242 37.55 -7.26 27.22
C SER A 242 38.31 -8.58 26.99
N SER A 243 38.55 -8.97 25.73
CA SER A 243 39.40 -10.12 25.44
C SER A 243 40.90 -9.84 25.63
N GLY A 244 41.35 -8.61 25.37
CA GLY A 244 42.74 -8.20 25.56
C GLY A 244 43.15 -8.12 27.03
N SER A 245 42.23 -7.75 27.92
CA SER A 245 42.49 -7.71 29.38
C SER A 245 42.64 -9.11 30.00
N ALA A 246 41.85 -10.09 29.55
CA ALA A 246 41.94 -11.47 30.05
C ALA A 246 43.28 -12.14 29.65
N GLN A 247 43.79 -11.85 28.46
CA GLN A 247 45.11 -12.33 28.01
C GLN A 247 46.28 -11.60 28.69
N HIS A 248 46.09 -10.35 29.15
CA HIS A 248 47.09 -9.64 29.93
C HIS A 248 47.29 -10.22 31.33
N GLU A 249 46.22 -10.70 31.99
CA GLU A 249 46.32 -11.42 33.27
C GLU A 249 47.01 -12.78 33.12
N GLU A 250 46.74 -13.52 32.04
CA GLU A 250 47.43 -14.78 31.74
C GLU A 250 48.92 -14.58 31.38
N ALA A 251 49.24 -13.55 30.59
CA ALA A 251 50.61 -13.23 30.19
C ALA A 251 51.50 -12.70 31.33
N GLN A 252 50.91 -12.14 32.40
CA GLN A 252 51.66 -11.75 33.60
C GLN A 252 51.99 -12.94 34.52
N SER A 253 51.28 -14.07 34.41
CA SER A 253 51.58 -15.28 35.19
C SER A 253 52.67 -16.17 34.58
N ASN A 254 52.93 -16.05 33.27
CA ASN A 254 54.01 -16.75 32.59
C ASN A 254 55.15 -15.77 32.25
N THR A 255 56.21 -15.77 33.06
CA THR A 255 57.42 -14.99 32.79
C THR A 255 58.11 -15.42 31.49
N ALA A 256 58.58 -14.41 30.76
CA ALA A 256 59.48 -14.44 29.61
C ALA A 256 58.87 -14.77 28.23
N THR A 257 58.33 -13.75 27.56
CA THR A 257 58.92 -13.14 26.34
C THR A 257 58.00 -12.03 25.83
N SER A 258 58.57 -10.83 25.69
CA SER A 258 57.88 -9.66 25.16
C SER A 258 57.76 -9.74 23.63
N ALA A 259 56.55 -9.91 23.11
CA ALA A 259 56.13 -9.55 21.73
C ALA A 259 54.60 -9.66 21.57
N PRO A 260 53.98 -9.02 20.56
CA PRO A 260 54.07 -7.64 20.11
C PRO A 260 52.80 -6.84 20.50
N LEU A 261 52.82 -5.51 20.31
CA LEU A 261 51.66 -4.62 20.46
C LEU A 261 50.40 -5.21 19.78
N LEU A 262 49.33 -5.36 20.57
CA LEU A 262 47.99 -5.74 20.10
C LEU A 262 47.56 -4.80 18.96
N VAL A 263 47.52 -5.30 17.73
CA VAL A 263 46.85 -4.60 16.63
C VAL A 263 45.36 -4.65 16.94
N GLU A 264 44.82 -3.57 17.51
CA GLU A 264 43.37 -3.36 17.61
C GLU A 264 42.77 -3.50 16.21
N LYS A 265 41.92 -4.52 16.01
CA LYS A 265 41.31 -4.76 14.70
C LYS A 265 40.18 -3.76 14.54
N THR A 266 40.42 -2.69 13.79
CA THR A 266 39.37 -1.73 13.43
C THR A 266 38.16 -2.49 12.84
N PRO A 267 36.92 -2.20 13.28
CA PRO A 267 35.72 -2.88 12.81
C PRO A 267 35.33 -2.41 11.40
N TRP A 268 36.13 -2.82 10.41
CA TRP A 268 36.07 -2.28 9.04
C TRP A 268 34.72 -2.49 8.35
N PHE A 269 33.98 -3.56 8.69
CA PHE A 269 32.64 -3.77 8.11
C PHE A 269 31.64 -2.76 8.65
N ALA A 270 31.65 -2.51 9.96
CA ALA A 270 30.83 -1.47 10.58
C ALA A 270 31.17 -0.08 10.02
N VAL A 271 32.46 0.25 9.92
CA VAL A 271 32.93 1.53 9.35
C VAL A 271 32.50 1.65 7.88
N GLY A 272 32.71 0.62 7.07
CA GLY A 272 32.30 0.61 5.66
C GLY A 272 30.79 0.80 5.49
N GLY A 273 29.98 0.10 6.28
CA GLY A 273 28.51 0.26 6.30
C GLY A 273 28.08 1.69 6.63
N ALA A 274 28.72 2.31 7.64
CA ALA A 274 28.45 3.69 8.02
C ALA A 274 28.83 4.69 6.92
N VAL A 275 30.02 4.56 6.33
CA VAL A 275 30.52 5.45 5.26
C VAL A 275 29.62 5.35 4.02
N VAL A 276 29.29 4.14 3.57
CA VAL A 276 28.40 3.94 2.42
C VAL A 276 27.01 4.55 2.70
N SER A 277 26.46 4.32 3.90
CA SER A 277 25.17 4.88 4.27
C SER A 277 25.18 6.41 4.29
N LEU A 278 26.23 7.03 4.83
CA LEU A 278 26.39 8.48 4.82
C LEU A 278 26.47 9.04 3.39
N LEU A 279 27.21 8.38 2.51
CA LEU A 279 27.32 8.76 1.10
C LEU A 279 25.94 8.74 0.41
N PHE A 280 25.12 7.71 0.63
CA PHE A 280 23.77 7.65 0.06
C PHE A 280 22.76 8.60 0.73
N LEU A 281 22.93 8.92 2.01
CA LEU A 281 22.08 9.93 2.67
C LEU A 281 22.36 11.34 2.13
N VAL A 282 23.62 11.66 1.82
CA VAL A 282 24.02 12.98 1.31
C VAL A 282 23.82 13.09 -0.20
N PHE A 283 24.22 12.09 -0.97
CA PHE A 283 24.26 12.12 -2.44
C PHE A 283 23.23 11.20 -3.11
N GLY A 284 22.28 10.64 -2.35
CA GLY A 284 21.35 9.60 -2.83
C GLY A 284 20.54 9.96 -4.07
N SER A 285 20.03 11.19 -4.16
CA SER A 285 19.26 11.64 -5.34
C SER A 285 20.12 11.70 -6.60
N ALA A 286 21.35 12.21 -6.50
CA ALA A 286 22.28 12.26 -7.62
C ALA A 286 22.72 10.85 -8.05
N LEU A 287 23.02 9.99 -7.08
CA LEU A 287 23.38 8.58 -7.32
C LEU A 287 22.22 7.81 -7.95
N ASN A 288 21.00 7.98 -7.44
CA ASN A 288 19.81 7.36 -8.00
C ASN A 288 19.57 7.82 -9.45
N THR A 289 19.70 9.12 -9.75
CA THR A 289 19.59 9.63 -11.11
C THR A 289 20.62 8.99 -12.05
N GLY A 290 21.85 8.77 -11.59
CA GLY A 290 22.87 8.05 -12.35
C GLY A 290 22.50 6.58 -12.57
N LEU A 291 22.01 5.90 -11.52
CA LEU A 291 21.60 4.50 -11.58
C LEU A 291 20.37 4.28 -12.45
N THR A 292 19.39 5.18 -12.43
CA THR A 292 18.15 5.04 -13.21
C THR A 292 18.35 5.27 -14.71
N ARG A 293 19.42 5.96 -15.11
CA ARG A 293 19.86 6.00 -16.52
C ARG A 293 20.32 4.63 -17.03
N VAL A 294 20.91 3.82 -16.16
CA VAL A 294 21.37 2.46 -16.48
C VAL A 294 20.24 1.45 -16.31
N PHE A 295 19.46 1.59 -15.24
CA PHE A 295 18.33 0.73 -14.88
C PHE A 295 17.06 1.58 -14.78
N PRO A 296 16.27 1.71 -15.86
CA PRO A 296 15.12 2.62 -15.90
C PRO A 296 13.95 2.09 -15.07
N ILE A 297 14.08 2.20 -13.75
CA ILE A 297 13.11 1.74 -12.75
C ILE A 297 12.83 2.93 -11.83
N SER A 298 11.57 3.34 -11.76
CA SER A 298 11.11 4.35 -10.83
C SER A 298 9.78 3.90 -10.23
N SER A 299 9.69 3.86 -8.91
CA SER A 299 8.44 3.61 -8.19
C SER A 299 8.23 4.74 -7.19
N LEU A 300 7.05 5.35 -7.23
CA LEU A 300 6.68 6.41 -6.31
C LEU A 300 5.71 5.85 -5.28
N GLU A 301 6.13 5.85 -4.02
CA GLU A 301 5.27 5.52 -2.90
C GLU A 301 4.97 6.78 -2.09
N VAL A 302 3.69 6.97 -1.78
CA VAL A 302 3.20 8.15 -1.07
C VAL A 302 2.56 7.73 0.23
N ARG A 303 2.75 8.55 1.26
CA ARG A 303 2.12 8.39 2.57
C ARG A 303 1.83 9.77 3.15
N PRO A 304 0.93 9.87 4.15
CA PRO A 304 0.75 11.11 4.89
C PRO A 304 2.05 11.62 5.49
N SER A 305 2.21 12.94 5.51
CA SER A 305 3.30 13.57 6.24
C SER A 305 3.12 13.38 7.75
N TYR A 306 4.21 13.58 8.50
CA TYR A 306 4.17 13.56 9.96
C TYR A 306 3.19 14.61 10.50
N SER A 307 3.20 15.83 9.95
CA SER A 307 2.30 16.91 10.37
C SER A 307 0.82 16.62 10.07
N ALA A 308 0.52 16.06 8.90
CA ALA A 308 -0.85 15.67 8.56
C ALA A 308 -1.35 14.54 9.48
N THR A 309 -0.49 13.57 9.78
CA THR A 309 -0.80 12.47 10.71
C THR A 309 -1.09 13.01 12.12
N LEU A 310 -0.27 13.92 12.63
CA LEU A 310 -0.50 14.55 13.94
C LEU A 310 -1.79 15.39 13.97
N GLY A 311 -2.08 16.14 12.90
CA GLY A 311 -3.33 16.89 12.78
C GLY A 311 -4.55 15.97 12.93
N ILE A 312 -4.55 14.86 12.19
CA ILE A 312 -5.64 13.86 12.26
C ILE A 312 -5.75 13.24 13.65
N ILE A 313 -4.63 12.90 14.30
CA ILE A 313 -4.64 12.36 15.67
C ILE A 313 -5.32 13.37 16.61
N ASN A 314 -4.93 14.64 16.55
CA ASN A 314 -5.47 15.69 17.41
C ASN A 314 -6.96 15.93 17.14
N ASP A 315 -7.36 16.02 15.87
CA ASP A 315 -8.74 16.32 15.49
C ASP A 315 -9.68 15.13 15.72
N SER A 316 -9.15 13.90 15.69
CA SER A 316 -9.93 12.68 15.96
C SER A 316 -10.11 12.39 17.46
N HIS A 317 -9.24 12.92 18.33
CA HIS A 317 -9.28 12.68 19.78
C HIS A 317 -10.06 13.78 20.50
N SER A 318 -11.38 13.58 20.58
CA SER A 318 -12.31 14.48 21.28
C SER A 318 -12.24 14.43 22.83
N SER A 319 -11.51 13.48 23.42
CA SER A 319 -11.42 13.33 24.88
C SER A 319 -10.07 12.78 25.36
N ILE A 320 -9.72 13.08 26.62
CA ILE A 320 -8.53 12.51 27.29
C ILE A 320 -8.52 10.97 27.24
N ARG A 321 -9.70 10.34 27.26
CA ARG A 321 -9.79 8.88 27.17
C ARG A 321 -9.25 8.37 25.83
N GLN A 322 -9.66 8.99 24.73
CA GLN A 322 -9.21 8.63 23.38
C GLN A 322 -7.70 8.84 23.20
N LEU A 323 -7.08 9.76 23.94
CA LEU A 323 -5.62 9.85 23.97
C LEU A 323 -4.94 8.56 24.45
N PHE A 324 -5.54 7.85 25.41
CA PHE A 324 -4.96 6.62 25.99
C PHE A 324 -5.36 5.35 25.25
N VAL A 325 -6.62 5.23 24.80
CA VAL A 325 -7.17 4.01 24.17
C VAL A 325 -7.48 4.14 22.68
N GLY A 326 -7.35 5.34 22.12
CA GLY A 326 -7.58 5.64 20.70
C GLY A 326 -9.04 5.66 20.28
N THR A 327 -9.26 5.78 18.97
CA THR A 327 -10.58 5.79 18.31
C THR A 327 -11.12 4.41 17.93
N GLY A 328 -10.34 3.35 18.16
CA GLY A 328 -10.64 1.99 17.72
C GLY A 328 -9.65 1.53 16.63
N PRO A 329 -9.27 0.24 16.57
CA PRO A 329 -8.44 -0.29 15.49
C PRO A 329 -9.04 -0.03 14.11
N ASN A 330 -8.18 0.26 13.13
CA ASN A 330 -8.50 0.47 11.72
C ASN A 330 -9.40 1.69 11.44
N THR A 331 -9.42 2.69 12.34
CA THR A 331 -10.23 3.92 12.20
C THR A 331 -9.46 5.14 11.69
N PHE A 332 -8.14 5.04 11.45
CA PHE A 332 -7.35 6.17 10.93
C PHE A 332 -7.90 6.71 9.60
N GLY A 333 -8.36 5.82 8.71
CA GLY A 333 -8.98 6.21 7.45
C GLY A 333 -10.24 7.05 7.62
N GLU A 334 -11.04 6.81 8.66
CA GLU A 334 -12.21 7.63 8.97
C GLU A 334 -11.79 9.06 9.35
N GLY A 335 -10.76 9.18 10.20
CA GLY A 335 -10.17 10.46 10.57
C GLY A 335 -9.54 11.17 9.38
N TRP A 336 -8.89 10.44 8.47
CA TRP A 336 -8.36 10.99 7.23
C TRP A 336 -9.47 11.57 6.35
N ILE A 337 -10.54 10.82 6.11
CA ILE A 337 -11.65 11.26 5.25
C ILE A 337 -12.34 12.52 5.84
N MET A 338 -12.48 12.59 7.17
CA MET A 338 -13.14 13.72 7.85
C MET A 338 -12.24 14.96 7.93
N TYR A 339 -10.96 14.78 8.27
CA TYR A 339 -10.04 15.86 8.65
C TYR A 339 -8.85 16.04 7.69
N LYS A 340 -8.96 15.53 6.45
CA LYS A 340 -7.90 15.66 5.43
C LYS A 340 -7.47 17.12 5.29
N PRO A 341 -6.17 17.45 5.44
CA PRO A 341 -5.70 18.82 5.29
C PRO A 341 -5.97 19.37 3.89
N ALA A 342 -6.47 20.60 3.78
CA ALA A 342 -6.78 21.25 2.50
C ALA A 342 -5.58 21.33 1.54
N ALA A 343 -4.34 21.39 2.07
CA ALA A 343 -3.11 21.38 1.28
C ALA A 343 -2.96 20.11 0.43
N VAL A 344 -3.52 18.97 0.86
CA VAL A 344 -3.48 17.71 0.09
C VAL A 344 -4.24 17.84 -1.22
N ASN A 345 -5.30 18.65 -1.27
CA ASN A 345 -6.10 18.85 -2.49
C ASN A 345 -5.33 19.55 -3.63
N GLN A 346 -4.27 20.28 -3.26
CA GLN A 346 -3.38 20.94 -4.21
C GLN A 346 -2.36 19.98 -4.83
N THR A 347 -2.24 18.77 -4.31
CA THR A 347 -1.33 17.75 -4.83
C THR A 347 -2.01 16.89 -5.91
N GLN A 348 -1.20 16.13 -6.65
CA GLN A 348 -1.70 15.09 -7.55
C GLN A 348 -2.38 13.91 -6.82
N PHE A 349 -2.19 13.79 -5.50
CA PHE A 349 -2.70 12.70 -4.67
C PHE A 349 -3.99 13.07 -3.90
N TRP A 350 -4.68 14.14 -4.32
CA TRP A 350 -5.84 14.68 -3.63
C TRP A 350 -6.99 13.68 -3.40
N SER A 351 -7.14 12.73 -4.32
CA SER A 351 -8.18 11.70 -4.31
C SER A 351 -7.80 10.43 -3.53
N LEU A 352 -6.58 10.37 -2.97
CA LEU A 352 -6.14 9.23 -2.17
C LEU A 352 -6.72 9.28 -0.75
N ASP A 353 -7.41 8.19 -0.38
CA ASP A 353 -7.88 7.94 0.98
C ASP A 353 -6.83 7.10 1.72
N PHE A 354 -6.05 7.73 2.60
CA PHE A 354 -5.03 7.03 3.38
C PHE A 354 -5.64 6.38 4.61
N ASN A 355 -5.54 5.06 4.72
CA ASN A 355 -6.02 4.28 5.88
C ASN A 355 -4.95 4.11 6.97
N ILE A 356 -3.75 4.66 6.76
CA ILE A 356 -2.59 4.55 7.65
C ILE A 356 -1.89 5.90 7.70
N GLY A 357 -1.32 6.23 8.85
CA GLY A 357 -0.55 7.46 9.06
C GLY A 357 0.90 7.34 8.60
N PHE A 358 1.73 8.28 9.08
CA PHE A 358 3.16 8.35 8.76
C PHE A 358 3.94 7.05 9.06
N SER A 359 3.65 6.38 10.18
CA SER A 359 4.27 5.10 10.57
C SER A 359 3.29 4.18 11.27
N THR A 360 3.64 2.90 11.44
CA THR A 360 2.80 1.92 12.16
C THR A 360 2.51 2.40 13.58
N VAL A 361 3.52 2.91 14.29
CA VAL A 361 3.35 3.41 15.66
C VAL A 361 2.54 4.70 15.74
N MET A 362 2.69 5.63 14.78
CA MET A 362 1.86 6.84 14.73
C MET A 362 0.41 6.52 14.38
N THR A 363 0.19 5.53 13.51
CA THR A 363 -1.17 5.01 13.25
C THR A 363 -1.77 4.43 14.52
N ALA A 364 -1.02 3.57 15.23
CA ALA A 364 -1.46 3.00 16.50
C ALA A 364 -1.74 4.07 17.57
N LEU A 365 -0.97 5.17 17.60
CA LEU A 365 -1.25 6.29 18.50
C LEU A 365 -2.62 6.93 18.21
N SER A 366 -3.01 7.02 16.95
CA SER A 366 -4.36 7.47 16.56
C SER A 366 -5.43 6.47 16.99
N THR A 367 -5.24 5.19 16.65
CA THR A 367 -6.32 4.19 16.64
C THR A 367 -6.45 3.44 17.96
N VAL A 368 -5.34 3.10 18.62
CA VAL A 368 -5.29 2.39 19.90
C VAL A 368 -4.68 3.21 21.05
N GLY A 369 -4.39 4.48 20.79
CA GLY A 369 -3.94 5.45 21.79
C GLY A 369 -2.52 5.18 22.30
N PHE A 370 -2.14 5.95 23.31
CA PHE A 370 -0.82 5.87 23.93
C PHE A 370 -0.47 4.49 24.47
N LEU A 371 -1.44 3.77 25.06
CA LEU A 371 -1.21 2.43 25.61
C LEU A 371 -0.85 1.42 24.51
N GLY A 372 -1.57 1.44 23.39
CA GLY A 372 -1.26 0.58 22.26
C GLY A 372 0.03 0.98 21.55
N ALA A 373 0.30 2.28 21.42
CA ALA A 373 1.55 2.77 20.85
C ALA A 373 2.80 2.33 21.66
N ILE A 374 2.71 2.32 23.00
CA ILE A 374 3.78 1.75 23.84
C ILE A 374 3.88 0.23 23.66
N ALA A 375 2.74 -0.47 23.57
CA ALA A 375 2.74 -1.92 23.42
C ALA A 375 3.51 -2.38 22.17
N TRP A 376 3.48 -1.59 21.10
CA TRP A 376 4.29 -1.80 19.88
C TRP A 376 5.81 -1.80 20.14
N LEU A 377 6.29 -1.13 21.19
CA LEU A 377 7.73 -1.03 21.51
C LEU A 377 8.23 -2.20 22.37
N ILE A 378 7.33 -2.96 23.01
CA ILE A 378 7.69 -4.04 23.95
C ILE A 378 8.64 -5.08 23.34
N PRO A 379 8.44 -5.60 22.11
CA PRO A 379 9.37 -6.58 21.54
C PRO A 379 10.80 -6.06 21.45
N ALA A 380 10.98 -4.79 21.05
CA ALA A 380 12.30 -4.17 20.98
C ALA A 380 12.92 -3.99 22.37
N LEU A 381 12.13 -3.55 23.36
CA LEU A 381 12.57 -3.40 24.75
C LEU A 381 12.99 -4.75 25.36
N LEU A 382 12.30 -5.84 25.04
CA LEU A 382 12.67 -7.19 25.47
C LEU A 382 14.01 -7.65 24.88
N ILE A 383 14.27 -7.38 23.60
CA ILE A 383 15.58 -7.65 22.99
C ILE A 383 16.68 -6.88 23.72
N LEU A 384 16.48 -5.58 23.94
CA LEU A 384 17.46 -4.73 24.65
C LEU A 384 17.71 -5.22 26.08
N ALA A 385 16.66 -5.58 26.81
CA ALA A 385 16.79 -6.18 28.15
C ALA A 385 17.54 -7.51 28.11
N GLY A 386 17.28 -8.35 27.10
CA GLY A 386 18.00 -9.60 26.87
C GLY A 386 19.48 -9.40 26.58
N LEU A 387 19.82 -8.40 25.74
CA LEU A 387 21.20 -8.04 25.43
C LEU A 387 21.95 -7.56 26.67
N LEU A 388 21.37 -6.61 27.41
CA LEU A 388 21.94 -6.09 28.65
C LEU A 388 22.21 -7.21 29.65
N ARG A 389 21.24 -8.13 29.81
CA ARG A 389 21.40 -9.28 30.70
C ARG A 389 22.50 -10.22 30.22
N ALA A 390 22.55 -10.54 28.92
CA ALA A 390 23.55 -11.44 28.37
C ALA A 390 24.98 -10.88 28.47
N VAL A 391 25.15 -9.58 28.26
CA VAL A 391 26.43 -8.88 28.45
C VAL A 391 26.87 -8.92 29.91
N ARG A 392 25.96 -8.62 30.86
CA ARG A 392 26.25 -8.66 32.30
C ARG A 392 26.67 -10.04 32.81
N LEU A 393 26.08 -11.09 32.24
CA LEU A 393 26.40 -12.47 32.63
C LEU A 393 27.74 -12.93 32.05
N GLY A 394 28.18 -12.40 30.90
CA GLY A 394 29.46 -12.75 30.28
C GLY A 394 29.56 -14.20 29.76
N VAL A 395 28.49 -14.98 29.82
CA VAL A 395 28.51 -16.45 29.58
C VAL A 395 28.48 -16.83 28.08
N LEU A 396 28.18 -15.88 27.19
CA LEU A 396 28.04 -16.17 25.75
C LEU A 396 29.36 -16.59 25.11
N SER A 397 29.38 -17.80 24.54
CA SER A 397 30.45 -18.25 23.64
C SER A 397 30.49 -17.39 22.36
N ARG A 398 31.62 -17.43 21.63
CA ARG A 398 31.78 -16.63 20.39
C ARG A 398 30.68 -16.89 19.36
N ASP A 399 30.31 -18.16 19.16
CA ASP A 399 29.24 -18.55 18.24
C ASP A 399 27.87 -18.05 18.69
N GLU A 400 27.60 -18.07 20.00
CA GLU A 400 26.36 -17.53 20.55
C GLU A 400 26.33 -16.00 20.47
N ARG A 401 27.46 -15.30 20.63
CA ARG A 401 27.55 -13.85 20.42
C ARG A 401 27.16 -13.48 18.99
N PHE A 402 27.67 -14.21 17.99
CA PHE A 402 27.31 -13.99 16.59
C PHE A 402 25.80 -14.17 16.35
N VAL A 403 25.22 -15.26 16.85
CA VAL A 403 23.78 -15.54 16.70
C VAL A 403 22.93 -14.52 17.46
N ALA A 404 23.32 -14.17 18.69
CA ALA A 404 22.67 -13.13 19.49
C ALA A 404 22.70 -11.78 18.78
N ALA A 405 23.86 -11.34 18.28
CA ALA A 405 24.02 -10.09 17.56
C ALA A 405 23.16 -10.07 16.29
N SER A 406 23.19 -11.15 15.50
CA SER A 406 22.43 -11.27 14.25
C SER A 406 20.92 -11.20 14.49
N LEU A 407 20.40 -11.99 15.43
CA LEU A 407 18.97 -11.98 15.76
C LEU A 407 18.52 -10.64 16.36
N SER A 408 19.34 -10.04 17.23
CA SER A 408 19.00 -8.77 17.86
C SER A 408 19.00 -7.61 16.87
N ILE A 409 20.02 -7.52 16.02
CA ILE A 409 20.07 -6.52 14.95
C ILE A 409 18.91 -6.73 13.99
N ALA A 410 18.62 -7.98 13.59
CA ALA A 410 17.52 -8.25 12.68
C ALA A 410 16.15 -7.85 13.25
N GLY A 411 15.88 -8.20 14.52
CA GLY A 411 14.66 -7.80 15.22
C GLY A 411 14.57 -6.27 15.43
N LEU A 412 15.63 -5.66 15.96
CA LEU A 412 15.65 -4.21 16.23
C LEU A 412 15.61 -3.36 14.95
N PHE A 413 16.23 -3.81 13.86
CA PHE A 413 16.17 -3.15 12.56
C PHE A 413 14.72 -3.05 12.07
N LEU A 414 13.99 -4.17 12.07
CA LEU A 414 12.60 -4.20 11.61
C LEU A 414 11.65 -3.49 12.58
N MET A 415 11.90 -3.57 13.89
CA MET A 415 11.13 -2.79 14.87
C MET A 415 11.36 -1.27 14.69
N THR A 416 12.58 -0.85 14.38
CA THR A 416 12.89 0.56 14.05
C THR A 416 12.16 0.99 12.78
N ALA A 417 12.09 0.11 11.77
CA ALA A 417 11.32 0.38 10.56
C ALA A 417 9.82 0.57 10.85
N ALA A 418 9.22 -0.22 11.76
CA ALA A 418 7.82 -0.04 12.17
C ALA A 418 7.56 1.29 12.91
N VAL A 419 8.57 1.83 13.62
CA VAL A 419 8.47 3.13 14.30
C VAL A 419 8.50 4.29 13.29
N LEU A 420 9.29 4.17 12.22
CA LEU A 420 9.59 5.26 11.28
C LEU A 420 8.85 5.16 9.93
N TYR A 421 8.20 4.02 9.68
CA TYR A 421 7.52 3.70 8.43
C TYR A 421 6.34 2.74 8.66
N VAL A 422 5.63 2.39 7.58
CA VAL A 422 4.53 1.42 7.58
C VAL A 422 4.91 0.18 6.75
N PRO A 423 5.66 -0.77 7.33
CA PRO A 423 6.00 -2.02 6.65
C PRO A 423 4.76 -2.85 6.32
N SER A 424 4.80 -3.67 5.27
CA SER A 424 3.74 -4.65 5.00
C SER A 424 3.59 -5.70 6.11
N GLN A 425 2.46 -6.40 6.05
CA GLN A 425 2.11 -7.47 6.98
C GLN A 425 3.24 -8.50 7.14
N ASN A 426 3.86 -8.94 6.04
CA ASN A 426 4.88 -9.98 6.09
C ASN A 426 6.17 -9.53 6.80
N ILE A 427 6.52 -8.25 6.65
CA ILE A 427 7.69 -7.67 7.35
C ILE A 427 7.41 -7.56 8.85
N LEU A 428 6.20 -7.17 9.25
CA LEU A 428 5.81 -7.09 10.65
C LEU A 428 5.74 -8.47 11.33
N LEU A 429 5.23 -9.49 10.62
CA LEU A 429 5.28 -10.88 11.07
C LEU A 429 6.73 -11.34 11.26
N LEU A 430 7.60 -11.08 10.28
CA LEU A 430 9.04 -11.38 10.38
C LEU A 430 9.70 -10.64 11.56
N ALA A 431 9.34 -9.38 11.79
CA ALA A 431 9.85 -8.58 12.91
C ALA A 431 9.53 -9.23 14.26
N PHE A 432 8.29 -9.70 14.45
CA PHE A 432 7.86 -10.35 15.69
C PHE A 432 8.44 -11.75 15.83
N THR A 433 8.57 -12.51 14.73
CA THR A 433 9.29 -13.80 14.72
C THR A 433 10.74 -13.64 15.16
N LEU A 434 11.48 -12.70 14.56
CA LEU A 434 12.89 -12.45 14.89
C LEU A 434 13.04 -11.90 16.31
N SER A 435 12.14 -11.02 16.74
CA SER A 435 12.15 -10.47 18.11
C SER A 435 11.90 -11.55 19.16
N GLY A 436 10.93 -12.44 18.92
CA GLY A 436 10.64 -13.58 19.80
C GLY A 436 11.83 -14.53 19.90
N ALA A 437 12.43 -14.90 18.77
CA ALA A 437 13.63 -15.73 18.73
C ALA A 437 14.84 -15.07 19.41
N ALA A 438 15.08 -13.78 19.16
CA ALA A 438 16.15 -13.01 19.80
C ALA A 438 16.00 -13.00 21.32
N PHE A 439 14.81 -12.63 21.82
CA PHE A 439 14.54 -12.61 23.26
C PHE A 439 14.64 -14.01 23.88
N GLY A 440 14.06 -15.03 23.25
CA GLY A 440 14.11 -16.42 23.73
C GLY A 440 15.53 -16.98 23.80
N PHE A 441 16.38 -16.63 22.83
CA PHE A 441 17.78 -17.02 22.80
C PHE A 441 18.62 -16.30 23.87
N LEU A 442 18.45 -14.98 24.01
CA LEU A 442 19.19 -14.15 24.97
C LEU A 442 18.80 -14.45 26.42
N TRP A 443 17.51 -14.56 26.70
CA TRP A 443 17.00 -14.67 28.07
C TRP A 443 17.27 -16.03 28.72
N ARG A 444 17.62 -17.04 27.91
CA ARG A 444 18.03 -18.37 28.34
C ARG A 444 19.39 -18.37 29.05
N GLN A 445 20.27 -17.42 28.74
CA GLN A 445 21.67 -17.45 29.17
C GLN A 445 21.84 -17.41 30.70
N GLY A 446 22.89 -18.06 31.20
CA GLY A 446 23.22 -18.15 32.64
C GLY A 446 22.61 -19.34 33.39
N ARG A 447 22.13 -20.38 32.71
CA ARG A 447 21.72 -21.65 33.34
C ARG A 447 22.49 -22.84 32.75
N SER A 448 23.07 -23.67 33.62
CA SER A 448 23.67 -24.95 33.24
C SER A 448 22.60 -25.93 32.78
N SER A 449 22.92 -26.75 31.78
CA SER A 449 22.09 -27.83 31.25
C SER A 449 21.52 -28.76 32.34
N ALA A 450 22.22 -28.92 33.46
CA ALA A 450 21.82 -29.74 34.61
C ALA A 450 20.58 -29.22 35.36
N ALA A 451 20.36 -27.90 35.41
CA ALA A 451 19.17 -27.32 36.05
C ALA A 451 17.88 -27.53 35.23
N ALA A 452 18.02 -27.94 33.96
CA ALA A 452 16.90 -28.32 33.09
C ALA A 452 16.54 -29.81 33.19
N VAL A 453 17.39 -30.63 33.84
CA VAL A 453 17.17 -32.08 34.03
C VAL A 453 16.64 -32.39 35.43
N ALA A 454 16.88 -31.52 36.43
CA ALA A 454 16.48 -31.73 37.83
C ALA A 454 14.97 -31.51 38.12
N GLY A 455 14.14 -31.28 37.10
CA GLY A 455 12.70 -31.06 37.24
C GLY A 455 11.88 -32.30 36.92
N GLU A 456 12.17 -33.47 37.51
CA GLU A 456 11.14 -34.52 37.62
C GLU A 456 10.09 -34.05 38.63
N VAL A 457 9.21 -33.16 38.18
CA VAL A 457 8.09 -32.66 38.97
C VAL A 457 6.94 -33.61 38.76
N SER A 458 6.48 -34.23 39.85
CA SER A 458 5.17 -34.84 39.97
C SER A 458 4.13 -33.88 39.40
N GLN A 459 3.56 -34.19 38.22
CA GLN A 459 2.58 -33.34 37.56
C GLN A 459 1.35 -33.21 38.45
N SER A 460 1.28 -32.12 39.21
CA SER A 460 0.10 -31.80 40.01
C SER A 460 -1.11 -31.64 39.09
N ARG A 461 -2.30 -32.03 39.56
CA ARG A 461 -3.56 -31.87 38.79
C ARG A 461 -3.74 -30.45 38.25
N LEU A 462 -3.26 -29.44 38.99
CA LEU A 462 -3.30 -28.03 38.60
C LEU A 462 -2.39 -27.71 37.39
N SER A 463 -1.19 -28.28 37.33
CA SER A 463 -0.26 -28.09 36.19
C SER A 463 -0.80 -28.70 34.89
N LEU A 464 -1.45 -29.85 34.98
CA LEU A 464 -2.14 -30.50 33.87
C LEU A 464 -3.33 -29.67 33.39
N PHE A 465 -4.14 -29.16 34.33
CA PHE A 465 -5.27 -28.28 34.02
C PHE A 465 -4.81 -27.00 33.30
N ASN A 466 -3.80 -26.31 33.83
CA ASN A 466 -3.25 -25.10 33.22
C ASN A 466 -2.69 -25.36 31.82
N SER A 467 -1.99 -26.47 31.64
CA SER A 467 -1.45 -26.87 30.33
C SER A 467 -2.56 -27.17 29.33
N ALA A 468 -3.61 -27.87 29.75
CA ALA A 468 -4.78 -28.14 28.90
C ALA A 468 -5.52 -26.86 28.54
N PHE A 469 -5.71 -25.94 29.49
CA PHE A 469 -6.35 -24.65 29.24
C PHE A 469 -5.58 -23.80 28.22
N VAL A 470 -4.26 -23.68 28.38
CA VAL A 470 -3.42 -22.91 27.45
C VAL A 470 -3.34 -23.58 26.08
N ALA A 471 -3.33 -24.91 26.03
CA ALA A 471 -3.41 -25.65 24.77
C ALA A 471 -4.71 -25.37 24.02
N LEU A 472 -5.84 -25.43 24.72
CA LEU A 472 -7.16 -25.12 24.15
C LEU A 472 -7.23 -23.67 23.69
N LEU A 473 -6.72 -22.73 24.47
CA LEU A 473 -6.68 -21.32 24.10
C LEU A 473 -5.83 -21.07 22.84
N LEU A 474 -4.63 -21.65 22.77
CA LEU A 474 -3.76 -21.54 21.60
C LEU A 474 -4.44 -22.11 20.34
N LEU A 475 -5.07 -23.29 20.46
CA LEU A 475 -5.82 -23.89 19.35
C LEU A 475 -7.01 -23.02 18.95
N ALA A 476 -7.82 -22.57 19.89
CA ALA A 476 -9.00 -21.75 19.60
C ALA A 476 -8.65 -20.43 18.91
N VAL A 477 -7.65 -19.70 19.42
CA VAL A 477 -7.21 -18.42 18.86
C VAL A 477 -6.61 -18.61 17.47
N THR A 478 -5.80 -19.65 17.27
CA THR A 478 -5.17 -19.90 15.94
C THR A 478 -6.17 -20.39 14.91
N LEU A 479 -7.12 -21.25 15.29
CA LEU A 479 -8.21 -21.70 14.43
C LEU A 479 -9.11 -20.53 14.02
N TRP A 480 -9.48 -19.68 14.98
CA TRP A 480 -10.24 -18.46 14.69
C TRP A 480 -9.49 -17.56 13.71
N ALA A 481 -8.20 -17.30 13.97
CA ALA A 481 -7.40 -16.42 13.14
C ALA A 481 -7.21 -16.97 11.72
N GLY A 482 -6.89 -18.26 11.59
CA GLY A 482 -6.70 -18.92 10.30
C GLY A 482 -7.99 -19.02 9.50
N TYR A 483 -9.09 -19.48 10.11
CA TYR A 483 -10.40 -19.53 9.44
C TYR A 483 -10.83 -18.15 8.91
N THR A 484 -10.66 -17.11 9.72
CA THR A 484 -11.02 -15.74 9.33
C THR A 484 -10.14 -15.23 8.20
N ALA A 485 -8.82 -15.48 8.27
CA ALA A 485 -7.89 -15.08 7.22
C ALA A 485 -8.18 -15.77 5.88
N ASP A 486 -8.41 -17.08 5.91
CA ASP A 486 -8.70 -17.90 4.73
C ASP A 486 -10.04 -17.50 4.11
N ARG A 487 -11.08 -17.30 4.94
CA ARG A 487 -12.39 -16.82 4.48
C ARG A 487 -12.28 -15.45 3.79
N ARG A 488 -11.52 -14.51 4.39
CA ARG A 488 -11.32 -13.16 3.82
C ARG A 488 -10.53 -13.20 2.52
N PHE A 489 -9.51 -14.07 2.46
CA PHE A 489 -8.73 -14.29 1.26
C PHE A 489 -9.60 -14.80 0.10
N VAL A 490 -10.46 -15.79 0.34
CA VAL A 490 -11.38 -16.32 -0.69
C VAL A 490 -12.34 -15.23 -1.18
N ALA A 491 -12.95 -14.47 -0.26
CA ALA A 491 -13.85 -13.36 -0.64
C ALA A 491 -13.13 -12.31 -1.51
N GLN A 492 -11.94 -11.88 -1.10
CA GLN A 492 -11.16 -10.88 -1.84
C GLN A 492 -10.61 -11.41 -3.18
N ALA A 493 -10.35 -12.71 -3.31
CA ALA A 493 -9.99 -13.32 -4.59
C ALA A 493 -11.16 -13.22 -5.58
N PHE A 494 -12.40 -13.47 -5.13
CA PHE A 494 -13.59 -13.27 -5.95
C PHE A 494 -13.83 -11.79 -6.28
N VAL A 495 -13.61 -10.87 -5.34
CA VAL A 495 -13.68 -9.42 -5.62
C VAL A 495 -12.64 -9.01 -6.67
N GLY A 496 -11.40 -9.50 -6.55
CA GLY A 496 -10.34 -9.25 -7.52
C GLY A 496 -10.69 -9.77 -8.92
N HIS A 497 -11.22 -11.00 -8.98
CA HIS A 497 -11.70 -11.60 -10.23
C HIS A 497 -12.85 -10.81 -10.85
N GLY A 498 -13.85 -10.42 -10.05
CA GLY A 498 -14.98 -9.63 -10.53
C GLY A 498 -14.61 -8.21 -10.96
N SER A 499 -13.67 -7.58 -10.27
CA SER A 499 -13.14 -6.26 -10.66
C SER A 499 -12.37 -6.32 -11.98
N ALA A 500 -11.59 -7.38 -12.18
CA ALA A 500 -10.89 -7.61 -13.46
C ALA A 500 -11.88 -7.84 -14.62
N ALA A 501 -12.95 -8.60 -14.39
CA ALA A 501 -14.03 -8.77 -15.37
C ALA A 501 -14.75 -7.46 -15.69
N LEU A 502 -15.05 -6.64 -14.67
CA LEU A 502 -15.69 -5.34 -14.85
C LEU A 502 -14.81 -4.38 -15.68
N ASN A 503 -13.50 -4.38 -15.46
CA ASN A 503 -12.56 -3.59 -16.24
C ASN A 503 -12.50 -4.00 -17.73
N LEU A 504 -12.88 -5.24 -18.04
CA LEU A 504 -13.02 -5.74 -19.42
C LEU A 504 -14.43 -5.51 -19.99
N GLY A 505 -15.31 -4.81 -19.26
CA GLY A 505 -16.70 -4.56 -19.65
C GLY A 505 -17.67 -5.72 -19.37
N ASP A 506 -17.22 -6.81 -18.75
CA ASP A 506 -18.07 -7.97 -18.44
C ASP A 506 -18.74 -7.80 -17.06
N ALA A 507 -19.83 -7.02 -17.06
CA ALA A 507 -20.62 -6.75 -15.86
C ALA A 507 -21.31 -8.02 -15.29
N ASP A 508 -21.70 -8.98 -16.14
CA ASP A 508 -22.37 -10.21 -15.70
C ASP A 508 -21.41 -11.10 -14.91
N GLN A 509 -20.18 -11.28 -15.40
CA GLN A 509 -19.16 -12.01 -14.67
C GLN A 509 -18.73 -11.29 -13.39
N ALA A 510 -18.70 -9.96 -13.40
CA ALA A 510 -18.44 -9.16 -12.21
C ALA A 510 -19.52 -9.39 -11.14
N LEU A 511 -20.81 -9.37 -11.51
CA LEU A 511 -21.94 -9.65 -10.60
C LEU A 511 -21.89 -11.07 -10.03
N ARG A 512 -21.63 -12.09 -10.87
CA ARG A 512 -21.48 -13.49 -10.43
C ARG A 512 -20.34 -13.64 -9.42
N SER A 513 -19.19 -13.03 -9.72
CA SER A 513 -18.01 -13.08 -8.85
C SER A 513 -18.27 -12.35 -7.53
N ALA A 514 -18.91 -11.18 -7.57
CA ALA A 514 -19.25 -10.42 -6.37
C ALA A 514 -20.27 -11.16 -5.47
N ALA A 515 -21.25 -11.85 -6.05
CA ALA A 515 -22.17 -12.71 -5.30
C ALA A 515 -21.47 -13.93 -4.67
N ALA A 516 -20.44 -14.49 -5.32
CA ALA A 516 -19.60 -15.51 -4.72
C ALA A 516 -18.75 -14.95 -3.55
N ALA A 517 -18.19 -13.74 -3.72
CA ALA A 517 -17.46 -13.06 -2.66
C ALA A 517 -18.32 -12.81 -1.41
N TYR A 518 -19.54 -12.28 -1.60
CA TYR A 518 -20.47 -12.00 -0.50
C TYR A 518 -20.90 -13.28 0.23
N ARG A 519 -21.10 -14.40 -0.48
CA ARG A 519 -21.36 -15.71 0.14
C ARG A 519 -20.17 -16.24 0.93
N ALA A 520 -18.95 -15.95 0.50
CA ALA A 520 -17.74 -16.33 1.21
C ALA A 520 -17.56 -15.51 2.49
N ASP A 521 -17.81 -14.20 2.44
CA ASP A 521 -17.76 -13.32 3.62
C ASP A 521 -18.80 -12.20 3.56
N VAL A 522 -19.90 -12.39 4.29
CA VAL A 522 -21.00 -11.41 4.38
C VAL A 522 -20.60 -10.12 5.11
N THR A 523 -19.49 -10.13 5.85
CA THR A 523 -19.00 -8.94 6.56
C THR A 523 -18.16 -8.01 5.68
N ASP A 524 -17.92 -8.40 4.42
CA ASP A 524 -17.10 -7.65 3.49
C ASP A 524 -17.94 -6.68 2.64
N ALA A 525 -17.95 -5.40 3.01
CA ALA A 525 -18.59 -4.35 2.23
C ALA A 525 -17.99 -4.17 0.81
N THR A 526 -16.78 -4.68 0.52
CA THR A 526 -16.18 -4.56 -0.82
C THR A 526 -16.95 -5.34 -1.87
N ALA A 527 -17.51 -6.52 -1.51
CA ALA A 527 -18.34 -7.30 -2.42
C ALA A 527 -19.64 -6.56 -2.76
N LEU A 528 -20.28 -5.95 -1.76
CA LEU A 528 -21.50 -5.16 -1.95
C LEU A 528 -21.25 -3.93 -2.84
N ARG A 529 -20.11 -3.23 -2.64
CA ARG A 529 -19.71 -2.13 -3.53
C ARG A 529 -19.45 -2.58 -4.96
N LEU A 530 -18.87 -3.76 -5.15
CA LEU A 530 -18.67 -4.33 -6.48
C LEU A 530 -20.00 -4.69 -7.15
N ILE A 531 -20.98 -5.24 -6.40
CA ILE A 531 -22.34 -5.48 -6.90
C ILE A 531 -22.96 -4.18 -7.39
N LEU A 532 -22.89 -3.11 -6.59
CA LEU A 532 -23.42 -1.80 -6.95
C LEU A 532 -22.75 -1.24 -8.22
N GLY A 533 -21.41 -1.25 -8.29
CA GLY A 533 -20.66 -0.72 -9.44
C GLY A 533 -20.89 -1.51 -10.73
N ALA A 534 -20.83 -2.85 -10.66
CA ALA A 534 -21.10 -3.72 -11.80
C ALA A 534 -22.56 -3.59 -12.26
N GLY A 535 -23.49 -3.48 -11.30
CA GLY A 535 -24.90 -3.25 -11.57
C GLY A 535 -25.16 -1.95 -12.32
N VAL A 536 -24.55 -0.83 -11.91
CA VAL A 536 -24.66 0.45 -12.65
C VAL A 536 -24.14 0.32 -14.08
N THR A 537 -23.01 -0.36 -14.28
CA THR A 537 -22.44 -0.59 -15.62
C THR A 537 -23.39 -1.43 -16.48
N LYS A 538 -24.00 -2.48 -15.90
CA LYS A 538 -25.02 -3.29 -16.57
C LYS A 538 -26.25 -2.45 -16.91
N LEU A 539 -26.74 -1.60 -16.00
CA LEU A 539 -27.89 -0.72 -16.25
C LEU A 539 -27.64 0.25 -17.41
N GLN A 540 -26.42 0.81 -17.51
CA GLN A 540 -26.02 1.65 -18.65
C GLN A 540 -26.08 0.88 -19.97
N SER A 541 -25.56 -0.36 -20.00
CA SER A 541 -25.62 -1.21 -21.20
C SER A 541 -27.07 -1.54 -21.62
N LEU A 542 -27.94 -1.85 -20.65
CA LEU A 542 -29.35 -2.16 -20.90
C LEU A 542 -30.12 -0.92 -21.38
N ALA A 543 -29.86 0.25 -20.79
CA ALA A 543 -30.48 1.51 -21.19
C ALA A 543 -30.09 1.95 -22.61
N ASN A 544 -28.89 1.59 -23.06
CA ASN A 544 -28.39 1.90 -24.41
C ASN A 544 -28.87 0.90 -25.49
N THR A 545 -29.72 -0.08 -25.13
CA THR A 545 -30.24 -1.06 -26.11
C THR A 545 -31.28 -0.37 -27.02
N PRO A 546 -31.12 -0.38 -28.36
CA PRO A 546 -31.97 0.39 -29.28
C PRO A 546 -33.48 0.05 -29.22
N THR A 547 -33.82 -1.19 -28.89
CA THR A 547 -35.20 -1.68 -28.76
C THR A 547 -35.31 -2.61 -27.55
N PRO A 548 -35.61 -2.09 -26.35
CA PRO A 548 -35.70 -2.90 -25.14
C PRO A 548 -36.91 -3.85 -25.19
N THR A 549 -36.69 -5.14 -24.94
CA THR A 549 -37.77 -6.15 -24.85
C THR A 549 -38.36 -6.19 -23.44
N ALA A 550 -39.48 -6.92 -23.25
CA ALA A 550 -40.04 -7.16 -21.92
C ALA A 550 -39.04 -7.86 -20.97
N ASP A 551 -38.19 -8.73 -21.53
CA ASP A 551 -37.10 -9.38 -20.80
C ASP A 551 -36.03 -8.35 -20.40
N THR A 552 -35.63 -7.45 -21.31
CA THR A 552 -34.70 -6.34 -21.01
C THR A 552 -35.22 -5.44 -19.90
N GLN A 553 -36.51 -5.12 -19.91
CA GLN A 553 -37.16 -4.31 -18.86
C GLN A 553 -37.18 -5.03 -17.51
N THR A 554 -37.46 -6.33 -17.52
CA THR A 554 -37.46 -7.18 -16.31
C THR A 554 -36.05 -7.30 -15.73
N GLU A 555 -35.06 -7.54 -16.59
CA GLU A 555 -33.65 -7.57 -16.20
C GLU A 555 -33.21 -6.23 -15.62
N PHE A 556 -33.54 -5.11 -16.28
CA PHE A 556 -33.26 -3.77 -15.79
C PHE A 556 -33.83 -3.55 -14.37
N ALA A 557 -35.11 -3.87 -14.15
CA ALA A 557 -35.75 -3.73 -12.84
C ALA A 557 -35.09 -4.62 -11.76
N ASN A 558 -34.65 -5.82 -12.13
CA ASN A 558 -33.95 -6.73 -11.21
C ASN A 558 -32.57 -6.19 -10.83
N ILE A 559 -31.79 -5.71 -11.81
CA ILE A 559 -30.47 -5.14 -11.55
C ILE A 559 -30.59 -3.87 -10.70
N VAL A 560 -31.58 -3.00 -10.93
CA VAL A 560 -31.83 -1.85 -10.05
C VAL A 560 -32.06 -2.30 -8.61
N ARG A 561 -32.97 -3.25 -8.40
CA ARG A 561 -33.31 -3.76 -7.05
C ARG A 561 -32.09 -4.33 -6.35
N GLN A 562 -31.33 -5.19 -7.04
CA GLN A 562 -30.14 -5.84 -6.50
C GLN A 562 -29.05 -4.82 -6.16
N SER A 563 -28.77 -3.88 -7.06
CA SER A 563 -27.69 -2.90 -6.91
C SER A 563 -27.98 -1.92 -5.78
N ILE A 564 -29.21 -1.39 -5.73
CA ILE A 564 -29.62 -0.46 -4.67
C ILE A 564 -29.65 -1.17 -3.32
N ALA A 565 -30.15 -2.40 -3.23
CA ALA A 565 -30.14 -3.18 -1.98
C ALA A 565 -28.70 -3.39 -1.48
N ALA A 566 -27.79 -3.80 -2.36
CA ALA A 566 -26.38 -3.99 -2.00
C ALA A 566 -25.71 -2.68 -1.56
N GLY A 567 -26.00 -1.57 -2.25
CA GLY A 567 -25.48 -0.26 -1.88
C GLY A 567 -26.00 0.23 -0.51
N LEU A 568 -27.28 0.03 -0.22
CA LEU A 568 -27.88 0.39 1.08
C LEU A 568 -27.29 -0.45 2.21
N GLU A 569 -27.11 -1.75 1.98
CA GLU A 569 -26.45 -2.63 2.95
C GLU A 569 -24.99 -2.21 3.18
N ALA A 570 -24.24 -1.91 2.12
CA ALA A 570 -22.87 -1.40 2.23
C ALA A 570 -22.80 -0.10 3.04
N ALA A 571 -23.72 0.84 2.80
CA ALA A 571 -23.80 2.09 3.56
C ALA A 571 -24.15 1.86 5.03
N SER A 572 -25.06 0.91 5.32
CA SER A 572 -25.45 0.57 6.70
C SER A 572 -24.35 -0.12 7.50
N THR A 573 -23.51 -0.92 6.84
CA THR A 573 -22.40 -1.65 7.48
C THR A 573 -21.17 -0.78 7.67
N THR A 574 -21.02 0.29 6.89
CA THR A 574 -19.88 1.22 6.96
C THR A 574 -20.34 2.69 7.08
N PRO A 575 -20.96 3.09 8.20
CA PRO A 575 -21.66 4.38 8.33
C PRO A 575 -20.74 5.61 8.27
N ARG A 576 -19.42 5.44 8.44
CA ARG A 576 -18.42 6.51 8.33
C ARG A 576 -17.63 6.50 7.03
N ASP A 577 -17.91 5.54 6.15
CA ASP A 577 -17.33 5.50 4.82
C ASP A 577 -18.25 6.25 3.85
N TYR A 578 -17.75 7.32 3.22
CA TYR A 578 -18.53 8.07 2.22
C TYR A 578 -18.74 7.27 0.93
N ARG A 579 -17.88 6.28 0.63
CA ARG A 579 -17.81 5.62 -0.69
C ARG A 579 -19.10 4.87 -1.05
N PRO A 580 -19.74 4.06 -0.17
CA PRO A 580 -21.01 3.42 -0.49
C PRO A 580 -22.15 4.42 -0.74
N VAL A 581 -22.24 5.46 0.09
CA VAL A 581 -23.28 6.50 -0.03
C VAL A 581 -23.08 7.31 -1.31
N PHE A 582 -21.83 7.65 -1.63
CA PHE A 582 -21.47 8.33 -2.87
C PHE A 582 -21.78 7.47 -4.10
N ALA A 583 -21.45 6.17 -4.07
CA ALA A 583 -21.76 5.25 -5.15
C ALA A 583 -23.28 5.04 -5.34
N LEU A 584 -24.06 5.00 -4.25
CA LEU A 584 -25.52 5.02 -4.31
C LEU A 584 -26.03 6.32 -4.95
N GLY A 585 -25.43 7.46 -4.59
CA GLY A 585 -25.71 8.76 -5.22
C GLY A 585 -25.51 8.71 -6.73
N ASN A 586 -24.40 8.12 -7.19
CA ASN A 586 -24.13 7.91 -8.62
C ASN A 586 -25.19 7.01 -9.29
N ALA A 587 -25.61 5.93 -8.63
CA ALA A 587 -26.64 5.04 -9.14
C ALA A 587 -28.00 5.76 -9.26
N TYR A 588 -28.41 6.52 -8.24
CA TYR A 588 -29.64 7.31 -8.29
C TYR A 588 -29.56 8.47 -9.29
N ASN A 589 -28.38 9.08 -9.47
CA ASN A 589 -28.17 10.09 -10.51
C ASN A 589 -28.36 9.50 -11.91
N PHE A 590 -27.85 8.29 -12.16
CA PHE A 590 -28.14 7.57 -13.40
C PHE A 590 -29.65 7.32 -13.59
N LEU A 591 -30.35 6.86 -12.55
CA LEU A 591 -31.81 6.70 -12.62
C LEU A 591 -32.56 8.03 -12.83
N ALA A 592 -32.05 9.13 -12.26
CA ALA A 592 -32.60 10.47 -12.46
C ALA A 592 -32.43 10.92 -13.92
N SER A 593 -31.31 10.59 -14.58
CA SER A 593 -31.12 10.85 -16.02
C SER A 593 -32.11 10.11 -16.92
N LEU A 594 -32.72 9.03 -16.41
CA LEU A 594 -33.79 8.29 -17.06
C LEU A 594 -35.19 8.75 -16.62
N ASN A 595 -35.30 9.88 -15.91
CA ASN A 595 -36.54 10.43 -15.36
C ASN A 595 -37.30 9.49 -14.41
N VAL A 596 -36.59 8.62 -13.67
CA VAL A 596 -37.21 7.76 -12.65
C VAL A 596 -37.70 8.61 -11.47
N GLN A 597 -38.98 8.47 -11.12
CA GLN A 597 -39.62 9.27 -10.07
C GLN A 597 -38.88 9.17 -8.73
N GLY A 598 -38.58 10.32 -8.13
CA GLY A 598 -37.91 10.42 -6.82
C GLY A 598 -36.41 10.08 -6.83
N ALA A 599 -35.83 9.67 -7.96
CA ALA A 599 -34.40 9.35 -8.05
C ALA A 599 -33.52 10.59 -7.83
N TYR A 600 -33.95 11.75 -8.32
CA TYR A 600 -33.29 13.04 -8.15
C TYR A 600 -33.07 13.41 -6.67
N GLU A 601 -34.15 13.47 -5.88
CA GLU A 601 -34.06 13.86 -4.46
C GLU A 601 -33.25 12.86 -3.64
N LYS A 602 -33.33 11.56 -3.99
CA LYS A 602 -32.48 10.53 -3.39
C LYS A 602 -31.01 10.75 -3.72
N ALA A 603 -30.67 10.99 -4.98
CA ALA A 603 -29.29 11.27 -5.41
C ALA A 603 -28.73 12.49 -4.66
N ARG A 604 -29.50 13.58 -4.61
CA ARG A 604 -29.13 14.81 -3.90
C ARG A 604 -28.85 14.54 -2.42
N THR A 605 -29.77 13.88 -1.73
CA THR A 605 -29.62 13.54 -0.30
C THR A 605 -28.38 12.68 -0.05
N LEU A 606 -28.15 11.68 -0.90
CA LEU A 606 -27.00 10.79 -0.77
C LEU A 606 -25.68 11.53 -1.01
N TYR A 607 -25.60 12.41 -2.00
CA TYR A 607 -24.41 13.23 -2.20
C TYR A 607 -24.17 14.22 -1.05
N GLN A 608 -25.22 14.83 -0.49
CA GLN A 608 -25.10 15.68 0.70
C GLN A 608 -24.58 14.88 1.92
N ASN A 609 -25.08 13.66 2.12
CA ASN A 609 -24.57 12.77 3.16
C ASN A 609 -23.10 12.40 2.91
N ALA A 610 -22.71 12.11 1.67
CA ALA A 610 -21.32 11.84 1.32
C ALA A 610 -20.41 13.06 1.55
N ALA A 611 -20.90 14.27 1.26
CA ALA A 611 -20.17 15.52 1.51
C ALA A 611 -20.00 15.79 3.02
N ALA A 612 -20.99 15.43 3.84
CA ALA A 612 -20.86 15.51 5.29
C ALA A 612 -19.81 14.54 5.85
N LEU A 613 -19.64 13.37 5.22
CA LEU A 613 -18.64 12.38 5.62
C LEU A 613 -17.23 12.73 5.12
N ASN A 614 -17.10 13.35 3.94
CA ASN A 614 -15.83 13.78 3.35
C ASN A 614 -15.90 15.24 2.87
N PRO A 615 -15.81 16.21 3.81
CA PRO A 615 -16.10 17.63 3.55
C PRO A 615 -15.08 18.33 2.66
N THR A 616 -13.95 17.69 2.38
CA THR A 616 -12.87 18.25 1.56
C THR A 616 -12.72 17.57 0.21
N ASN A 617 -13.70 16.75 -0.20
CA ASN A 617 -13.65 16.04 -1.49
C ASN A 617 -14.33 16.84 -2.61
N PRO A 618 -13.55 17.45 -3.53
CA PRO A 618 -14.12 18.25 -4.62
C PRO A 618 -14.95 17.42 -5.60
N ALA A 619 -14.75 16.11 -5.68
CA ALA A 619 -15.52 15.24 -6.56
C ALA A 619 -16.99 15.12 -6.13
N ILE A 620 -17.27 15.21 -4.83
CA ILE A 620 -18.65 15.11 -4.32
C ILE A 620 -19.44 16.38 -4.67
N GLU A 621 -18.83 17.54 -4.44
CA GLU A 621 -19.39 18.84 -4.86
C GLU A 621 -19.59 18.90 -6.39
N LEU A 622 -18.66 18.33 -7.17
CA LEU A 622 -18.82 18.22 -8.61
C LEU A 622 -19.99 17.31 -9.01
N SER A 623 -20.19 16.19 -8.33
CA SER A 623 -21.35 15.31 -8.59
C SER A 623 -22.68 15.97 -8.26
N LEU A 624 -22.73 16.78 -7.18
CA LEU A 624 -23.89 17.63 -6.88
C LEU A 624 -24.14 18.63 -8.01
N ALA A 625 -23.09 19.33 -8.47
CA ALA A 625 -23.23 20.26 -9.59
C ALA A 625 -23.78 19.61 -10.86
N ARG A 626 -23.29 18.42 -11.23
CA ARG A 626 -23.78 17.66 -12.39
C ARG A 626 -25.23 17.27 -12.24
N LEU A 627 -25.63 16.81 -11.05
CA LEU A 627 -27.01 16.45 -10.75
C LEU A 627 -27.94 17.66 -10.89
N GLU A 628 -27.55 18.82 -10.36
CA GLU A 628 -28.33 20.05 -10.43
C GLU A 628 -28.42 20.58 -11.88
N ALA A 629 -27.33 20.55 -12.63
CA ALA A 629 -27.30 20.96 -14.03
C ALA A 629 -28.21 20.08 -14.89
N LEU A 630 -28.20 18.75 -14.69
CA LEU A 630 -29.08 17.81 -15.37
C LEU A 630 -30.57 18.10 -15.16
N HIS A 631 -30.93 18.72 -14.03
CA HIS A 631 -32.31 19.05 -13.67
C HIS A 631 -32.64 20.54 -13.85
N GLY A 632 -31.80 21.28 -14.61
CA GLY A 632 -32.06 22.67 -14.97
C GLY A 632 -31.76 23.70 -13.86
N ASN A 633 -31.17 23.29 -12.73
CA ASN A 633 -30.85 24.18 -11.62
C ASN A 633 -29.46 24.81 -11.77
N SER A 634 -29.26 25.57 -12.86
CA SER A 634 -27.95 26.11 -13.24
C SER A 634 -27.29 26.97 -12.15
N ASP A 635 -28.05 27.78 -11.41
CA ASP A 635 -27.48 28.62 -10.34
C ASP A 635 -26.96 27.80 -9.16
N ILE A 636 -27.69 26.75 -8.77
CA ILE A 636 -27.26 25.84 -7.70
C ILE A 636 -26.05 25.03 -8.16
N ALA A 637 -26.05 24.58 -9.42
CA ALA A 637 -24.90 23.92 -10.03
C ALA A 637 -23.65 24.81 -9.96
N ARG A 638 -23.75 26.10 -10.32
CA ARG A 638 -22.63 27.06 -10.25
C ARG A 638 -22.08 27.20 -8.83
N GLN A 639 -22.93 27.25 -7.82
CA GLN A 639 -22.50 27.29 -6.41
C GLN A 639 -21.69 26.05 -6.01
N HIS A 640 -22.15 24.85 -6.39
CA HIS A 640 -21.43 23.61 -6.10
C HIS A 640 -20.10 23.53 -6.85
N ILE A 641 -20.05 23.99 -8.11
CA ILE A 641 -18.79 24.07 -8.85
C ILE A 641 -17.81 25.02 -8.13
N GLN A 642 -18.28 26.18 -7.66
CA GLN A 642 -17.44 27.13 -6.93
C GLN A 642 -16.88 26.51 -5.64
N ARG A 643 -17.66 25.70 -4.91
CA ARG A 643 -17.16 24.96 -3.73
C ARG A 643 -16.09 23.94 -4.12
N ALA A 644 -16.33 23.16 -5.18
CA ALA A 644 -15.34 22.21 -5.70
C ALA A 644 -14.02 22.91 -6.07
N LEU A 645 -14.10 24.06 -6.76
CA LEU A 645 -12.93 24.85 -7.15
C LEU A 645 -12.26 25.56 -5.96
N THR A 646 -13.01 25.90 -4.91
CA THR A 646 -12.41 26.42 -3.66
C THR A 646 -11.57 25.34 -2.98
N MET A 647 -12.03 24.09 -2.97
CA MET A 647 -11.28 22.95 -2.44
C MET A 647 -10.08 22.58 -3.32
N LYS A 648 -10.24 22.68 -4.64
CA LYS A 648 -9.22 22.35 -5.64
C LYS A 648 -9.30 23.31 -6.84
N PRO A 649 -8.53 24.41 -6.84
CA PRO A 649 -8.59 25.44 -7.89
C PRO A 649 -8.25 24.96 -9.29
N ASN A 650 -7.42 23.92 -9.41
CA ASN A 650 -7.01 23.31 -10.67
C ASN A 650 -7.80 22.02 -10.99
N TYR A 651 -9.03 21.89 -10.51
CA TYR A 651 -9.84 20.71 -10.79
C TYR A 651 -10.44 20.77 -12.20
N THR A 652 -9.77 20.15 -13.16
CA THR A 652 -10.14 20.17 -14.58
C THR A 652 -11.61 19.84 -14.82
N ASP A 653 -12.14 18.79 -14.19
CA ASP A 653 -13.54 18.38 -14.43
C ASP A 653 -14.56 19.42 -13.95
N ALA A 654 -14.25 20.16 -12.88
CA ALA A 654 -15.09 21.24 -12.38
C ALA A 654 -14.98 22.49 -13.26
N ILE A 655 -13.77 22.82 -13.70
CA ILE A 655 -13.52 23.90 -14.66
C ILE A 655 -14.32 23.67 -15.95
N LEU A 656 -14.22 22.47 -16.53
CA LEU A 656 -14.90 22.14 -17.77
C LEU A 656 -16.42 22.17 -17.59
N LEU A 657 -16.93 21.77 -16.42
CA LEU A 657 -18.36 21.82 -16.15
C LEU A 657 -18.90 23.27 -16.09
N VAL A 658 -18.12 24.25 -15.59
CA VAL A 658 -18.53 25.67 -15.67
C VAL A 658 -18.73 26.08 -17.12
N VAL A 659 -17.75 25.78 -17.97
CA VAL A 659 -17.80 26.13 -19.40
C VAL A 659 -19.00 25.48 -20.07
N GLN A 660 -19.21 24.18 -19.85
CA GLN A 660 -20.36 23.45 -20.39
C GLN A 660 -21.69 24.03 -19.93
N LEU A 661 -21.79 24.44 -18.65
CA LEU A 661 -23.00 25.04 -18.10
C LEU A 661 -23.31 26.39 -18.75
N GLU A 662 -22.33 27.27 -18.91
CA GLU A 662 -22.56 28.57 -19.56
C GLU A 662 -22.85 28.43 -21.06
N VAL A 663 -22.24 27.47 -21.75
CA VAL A 663 -22.59 27.12 -23.14
C VAL A 663 -24.03 26.61 -23.24
N ALA A 664 -24.44 25.71 -22.34
CA ALA A 664 -25.82 25.19 -22.31
C ALA A 664 -26.85 26.29 -22.02
N ASN A 665 -26.47 27.32 -21.26
CA ASN A 665 -27.29 28.51 -21.02
C ASN A 665 -27.23 29.54 -22.16
N ASN A 666 -26.51 29.25 -23.26
CA ASN A 666 -26.28 30.15 -24.39
C ASN A 666 -25.58 31.47 -24.01
N ASP A 667 -24.80 31.47 -22.92
CA ASP A 667 -23.99 32.61 -22.46
C ASP A 667 -22.52 32.41 -22.87
N ILE A 668 -22.27 32.55 -24.18
CA ILE A 668 -20.92 32.43 -24.76
C ILE A 668 -19.92 33.43 -24.16
N PRO A 669 -20.26 34.71 -23.89
CA PRO A 669 -19.35 35.63 -23.21
C PRO A 669 -18.88 35.14 -21.83
N SER A 670 -19.80 34.68 -20.98
CA SER A 670 -19.43 34.12 -19.66
C SER A 670 -18.63 32.84 -19.80
N ALA A 671 -18.97 31.98 -20.78
CA ALA A 671 -18.19 30.77 -21.08
C ALA A 671 -16.75 31.10 -21.47
N ILE A 672 -16.53 32.12 -22.31
CA ILE A 672 -15.19 32.61 -22.70
C ILE A 672 -14.44 33.14 -21.47
N GLN A 673 -15.11 33.93 -20.62
CA GLN A 673 -14.49 34.46 -19.40
C GLN A 673 -14.04 33.33 -18.46
N ALA A 674 -14.91 32.33 -18.23
CA ALA A 674 -14.62 31.17 -17.41
C ALA A 674 -13.46 30.33 -17.99
N ALA A 675 -13.50 30.04 -19.29
CA ALA A 675 -12.44 29.31 -19.99
C ALA A 675 -11.11 30.07 -19.99
N THR A 676 -11.14 31.41 -20.07
CA THR A 676 -9.93 32.26 -19.98
C THR A 676 -9.31 32.19 -18.59
N ALA A 677 -10.13 32.34 -17.54
CA ALA A 677 -9.66 32.23 -16.17
C ALA A 677 -9.08 30.83 -15.89
N ALA A 678 -9.73 29.79 -16.40
CA ALA A 678 -9.26 28.42 -16.33
C ALA A 678 -7.92 28.19 -17.03
N ALA A 679 -7.72 28.78 -18.21
CA ALA A 679 -6.46 28.70 -18.94
C ALA A 679 -5.32 29.41 -18.18
N GLN A 680 -5.62 30.42 -17.36
CA GLN A 680 -4.66 31.07 -16.49
C GLN A 680 -4.32 30.25 -15.23
N THR A 681 -5.30 29.57 -14.62
CA THR A 681 -5.09 28.77 -13.41
C THR A 681 -4.50 27.39 -13.69
N ALA A 682 -4.74 26.83 -14.87
CA ALA A 682 -4.27 25.52 -15.29
C ALA A 682 -3.68 25.56 -16.72
N PRO A 683 -2.58 26.33 -16.94
CA PRO A 683 -2.04 26.56 -18.28
C PRO A 683 -1.46 25.32 -18.97
N GLY A 684 -1.24 24.23 -18.23
CA GLY A 684 -0.72 22.96 -18.76
C GLY A 684 -1.80 21.94 -19.17
N VAL A 685 -3.08 22.32 -19.23
CA VAL A 685 -4.18 21.39 -19.52
C VAL A 685 -4.74 21.67 -20.92
N ALA A 686 -4.37 20.83 -21.90
CA ALA A 686 -4.78 21.00 -23.30
C ALA A 686 -6.31 21.08 -23.50
N PRO A 687 -7.15 20.27 -22.83
CA PRO A 687 -8.61 20.38 -22.93
C PRO A 687 -9.17 21.78 -22.60
N ILE A 688 -8.56 22.52 -21.66
CA ILE A 688 -9.03 23.86 -21.28
C ILE A 688 -8.76 24.85 -22.42
N TRP A 689 -7.55 24.80 -23.00
CA TRP A 689 -7.17 25.63 -24.14
C TRP A 689 -7.99 25.30 -25.38
N PHE A 690 -8.27 24.01 -25.62
CA PHE A 690 -9.15 23.57 -26.69
C PHE A 690 -10.56 24.16 -26.53
N GLN A 691 -11.17 24.05 -25.34
CA GLN A 691 -12.49 24.64 -25.08
C GLN A 691 -12.50 26.17 -25.28
N LEU A 692 -11.47 26.87 -24.81
CA LEU A 692 -11.34 28.32 -25.04
C LEU A 692 -11.26 28.64 -26.54
N GLY A 693 -10.47 27.88 -27.30
CA GLY A 693 -10.35 28.03 -28.75
C GLY A 693 -11.65 27.76 -29.49
N LEU A 694 -12.37 26.70 -29.11
CA LEU A 694 -13.70 26.38 -29.63
C LEU A 694 -14.70 27.50 -29.37
N LEU A 695 -14.71 28.06 -28.15
CA LEU A 695 -15.59 29.18 -27.80
C LEU A 695 -15.28 30.44 -28.62
N TYR A 696 -14.00 30.78 -28.80
CA TYR A 696 -13.61 31.90 -29.65
C TYR A 696 -14.00 31.68 -31.11
N TYR A 697 -13.81 30.46 -31.63
CA TYR A 697 -14.22 30.09 -32.98
C TYR A 697 -15.74 30.24 -33.15
N SER A 698 -16.53 29.71 -32.22
CA SER A 698 -18.00 29.84 -32.22
C SER A 698 -18.48 31.28 -32.06
N ASN A 699 -17.72 32.12 -31.34
CA ASN A 699 -17.97 33.56 -31.21
C ASN A 699 -17.45 34.38 -32.42
N GLY A 700 -16.84 33.73 -33.43
CA GLY A 700 -16.28 34.39 -34.62
C GLY A 700 -14.92 35.08 -34.42
N ASP A 701 -14.34 35.04 -33.22
CA ASP A 701 -13.00 35.58 -32.93
C ASP A 701 -11.93 34.55 -33.31
N THR A 702 -11.83 34.26 -34.60
CA THR A 702 -10.94 33.22 -35.15
C THR A 702 -9.47 33.52 -34.90
N ALA A 703 -9.09 34.80 -34.72
CA ALA A 703 -7.73 35.19 -34.35
C ALA A 703 -7.35 34.68 -32.95
N LYS A 704 -8.22 34.87 -31.95
CA LYS A 704 -7.98 34.32 -30.61
C LYS A 704 -8.17 32.80 -30.56
N ALA A 705 -9.06 32.25 -31.39
CA ALA A 705 -9.22 30.81 -31.53
C ALA A 705 -7.91 30.13 -31.92
N ILE A 706 -7.22 30.66 -32.94
CA ILE A 706 -5.90 30.19 -33.38
C ILE A 706 -4.91 30.14 -32.20
N LEU A 707 -4.77 31.24 -31.45
CA LEU A 707 -3.81 31.32 -30.34
C LEU A 707 -4.09 30.27 -29.25
N ALA A 708 -5.37 30.08 -28.89
CA ALA A 708 -5.76 29.10 -27.87
C ALA A 708 -5.55 27.66 -28.37
N LEU A 709 -5.91 27.36 -29.62
CA LEU A 709 -5.74 26.03 -30.22
C LEU A 709 -4.27 25.67 -30.43
N GLU A 710 -3.43 26.63 -30.83
CA GLU A 710 -1.97 26.46 -30.88
C GLU A 710 -1.38 26.13 -29.51
N LYS A 711 -1.89 26.75 -28.43
CA LYS A 711 -1.50 26.38 -27.06
C LYS A 711 -1.94 24.96 -26.68
N ALA A 712 -3.15 24.55 -27.07
CA ALA A 712 -3.61 23.19 -26.86
C ALA A 712 -2.69 22.16 -27.56
N LEU A 713 -2.28 22.44 -28.80
CA LEU A 713 -1.36 21.60 -29.58
C LEU A 713 0.09 21.65 -29.09
N PHE A 714 0.52 22.77 -28.51
CA PHE A 714 1.83 22.86 -27.86
C PHE A 714 1.92 21.91 -26.65
N ILE A 715 0.82 21.74 -25.92
CA ILE A 715 0.74 20.85 -24.75
C ILE A 715 0.54 19.40 -25.19
N THR A 716 -0.42 19.16 -26.09
CA THR A 716 -0.74 17.84 -26.63
C THR A 716 -0.68 17.89 -28.15
N THR A 717 0.48 17.51 -28.71
CA THR A 717 0.75 17.62 -30.15
C THR A 717 -0.25 16.87 -31.01
N GLU A 718 -0.70 15.68 -30.56
CA GLU A 718 -1.67 14.85 -31.29
C GLU A 718 -3.11 15.05 -30.81
N TYR A 719 -3.51 16.29 -30.51
CA TYR A 719 -4.89 16.59 -30.16
C TYR A 719 -5.76 16.79 -31.40
N ALA A 720 -6.39 15.70 -31.88
CA ALA A 720 -7.15 15.64 -33.12
C ALA A 720 -8.21 16.76 -33.27
N ASN A 721 -9.06 16.93 -32.26
CA ASN A 721 -10.09 17.98 -32.26
C ASN A 721 -9.48 19.39 -32.27
N ALA A 722 -8.35 19.62 -31.60
CA ALA A 722 -7.68 20.92 -31.66
C ALA A 722 -7.08 21.21 -33.05
N LYS A 723 -6.47 20.21 -33.72
CA LYS A 723 -5.98 20.34 -35.12
C LYS A 723 -7.13 20.67 -36.07
N TYR A 724 -8.26 19.98 -35.92
CA TYR A 724 -9.46 20.18 -36.72
C TYR A 724 -9.95 21.64 -36.65
N PHE A 725 -10.21 22.14 -35.43
CA PHE A 725 -10.71 23.51 -35.26
C PHE A 725 -9.63 24.57 -35.58
N LEU A 726 -8.34 24.24 -35.46
CA LEU A 726 -7.26 25.14 -35.85
C LEU A 726 -7.23 25.30 -37.37
N GLY A 727 -7.38 24.20 -38.12
CA GLY A 727 -7.49 24.23 -39.58
C GLY A 727 -8.65 25.09 -40.05
N LEU A 728 -9.83 24.94 -39.44
CA LEU A 728 -10.99 25.80 -39.74
C LEU A 728 -10.75 27.27 -39.39
N SER A 729 -10.09 27.53 -38.26
CA SER A 729 -9.79 28.90 -37.82
C SER A 729 -8.79 29.59 -38.76
N TYR A 730 -7.79 28.86 -39.26
CA TYR A 730 -6.86 29.35 -40.29
C TYR A 730 -7.59 29.62 -41.62
N TYR A 731 -8.46 28.73 -42.04
CA TYR A 731 -9.25 28.92 -43.26
C TYR A 731 -10.10 30.20 -43.18
N ALA A 732 -10.80 30.41 -42.06
CA ALA A 732 -11.60 31.61 -41.82
C ALA A 732 -10.79 32.91 -41.76
N GLN A 733 -9.46 32.83 -41.59
CA GLN A 733 -8.51 33.95 -41.64
C GLN A 733 -7.79 34.06 -42.99
N ASN A 734 -8.27 33.38 -44.04
CA ASN A 734 -7.65 33.30 -45.37
C ASN A 734 -6.24 32.70 -45.38
N ARG A 735 -5.88 31.90 -44.36
CA ARG A 735 -4.60 31.19 -44.26
C ARG A 735 -4.75 29.75 -44.76
N THR A 736 -5.15 29.60 -46.02
CA THR A 736 -5.52 28.29 -46.60
C THR A 736 -4.38 27.29 -46.59
N GLU A 737 -3.13 27.70 -46.81
CA GLU A 737 -1.98 26.78 -46.75
C GLU A 737 -1.76 26.19 -45.36
N ASP A 738 -1.88 27.02 -44.31
CA ASP A 738 -1.74 26.56 -42.92
C ASP A 738 -2.90 25.65 -42.52
N ALA A 739 -4.11 25.97 -42.99
CA ALA A 739 -5.29 25.15 -42.79
C ALA A 739 -5.12 23.76 -43.43
N THR A 740 -4.65 23.69 -44.68
CA THR A 740 -4.39 22.43 -45.39
C THR A 740 -3.37 21.58 -44.63
N LYS A 741 -2.26 22.17 -44.15
CA LYS A 741 -1.26 21.45 -43.35
C LYS A 741 -1.85 20.80 -42.10
N GLN A 742 -2.74 21.48 -41.38
CA GLN A 742 -3.36 20.92 -40.18
C GLN A 742 -4.25 19.72 -40.53
N PHE A 743 -5.05 19.81 -41.59
CA PHE A 743 -5.91 18.70 -42.02
C PHE A 743 -5.12 17.52 -42.61
N GLU A 744 -4.07 17.77 -43.38
CA GLU A 744 -3.16 16.73 -43.88
C GLU A 744 -2.47 16.00 -42.72
N ASP A 745 -2.04 16.73 -41.69
CA ASP A 745 -1.43 16.11 -40.51
C ASP A 745 -2.43 15.30 -39.69
N LEU A 746 -3.66 15.81 -39.55
CA LEU A 746 -4.77 15.12 -38.89
C LEU A 746 -5.19 13.84 -39.63
N GLN A 747 -5.13 13.84 -40.97
CA GLN A 747 -5.43 12.66 -41.79
C GLN A 747 -4.44 11.51 -41.53
N LYS A 748 -3.17 11.81 -41.19
CA LYS A 748 -2.18 10.76 -40.88
C LYS A 748 -2.58 9.93 -39.67
N THR A 749 -3.22 10.56 -38.67
CA THR A 749 -3.70 9.88 -37.46
C THR A 749 -5.15 9.42 -37.55
N ASN A 750 -5.93 9.95 -38.50
CA ASN A 750 -7.35 9.61 -38.73
C ASN A 750 -7.61 9.31 -40.22
N PRO A 751 -6.97 8.27 -40.80
CA PRO A 751 -7.01 8.03 -42.24
C PRO A 751 -8.42 7.71 -42.76
N ASP A 752 -9.26 7.10 -41.93
CA ASP A 752 -10.61 6.66 -42.30
C ASP A 752 -11.70 7.73 -42.08
N ASN A 753 -11.32 8.93 -41.62
CA ASN A 753 -12.29 10.00 -41.38
C ASN A 753 -12.71 10.65 -42.72
N SER A 754 -13.90 10.28 -43.20
CA SER A 754 -14.46 10.76 -44.47
C SER A 754 -14.69 12.28 -44.52
N GLU A 755 -14.94 12.90 -43.37
CA GLU A 755 -15.11 14.36 -43.28
C GLU A 755 -13.76 15.07 -43.46
N VAL A 756 -12.70 14.62 -42.80
CA VAL A 756 -11.34 15.17 -42.96
C VAL A 756 -10.89 15.05 -44.42
N GLN A 757 -11.13 13.90 -45.06
CA GLN A 757 -10.84 13.70 -46.49
C GLN A 757 -11.62 14.68 -47.38
N LEU A 758 -12.91 14.88 -47.11
CA LEU A 758 -13.76 15.80 -47.84
C LEU A 758 -13.27 17.25 -47.71
N VAL A 759 -12.88 17.66 -46.50
CA VAL A 759 -12.32 19.00 -46.25
C VAL A 759 -11.04 19.22 -47.04
N ILE A 760 -10.10 18.27 -47.01
CA ILE A 760 -8.85 18.35 -47.78
C ILE A 760 -9.13 18.43 -49.29
N ASN A 761 -10.01 17.57 -49.81
CA ASN A 761 -10.36 17.54 -51.23
C ASN A 761 -11.02 18.85 -51.68
N ASN A 762 -11.88 19.45 -50.86
CA ASN A 762 -12.49 20.73 -51.18
C ASN A 762 -11.45 21.85 -51.14
N MET A 763 -10.62 21.91 -50.10
CA MET A 763 -9.61 22.97 -49.95
C MET A 763 -8.54 22.92 -51.05
N THR A 764 -8.08 21.72 -51.44
CA THR A 764 -7.15 21.54 -52.57
C THR A 764 -7.78 21.91 -53.92
N ALA A 765 -9.09 21.73 -54.07
CA ALA A 765 -9.86 22.17 -55.23
C ALA A 765 -10.25 23.67 -55.19
N GLY A 766 -9.79 24.43 -54.20
CA GLY A 766 -10.13 25.86 -54.04
C GLY A 766 -11.59 26.12 -53.63
N ARG A 767 -12.26 25.13 -53.06
CA ARG A 767 -13.65 25.20 -52.58
C ARG A 767 -13.70 25.35 -51.07
N GLU A 768 -14.84 25.84 -50.57
CA GLU A 768 -15.14 25.88 -49.13
C GLU A 768 -15.02 24.48 -48.49
N PRO A 769 -14.50 24.35 -47.25
CA PRO A 769 -14.25 23.06 -46.58
C PRO A 769 -15.42 22.07 -46.66
N PHE A 770 -16.66 22.55 -46.62
CA PHE A 770 -17.87 21.72 -46.59
C PHE A 770 -18.73 21.76 -47.87
N ALA A 771 -18.22 22.30 -48.99
CA ALA A 771 -18.96 22.57 -50.24
C ALA A 771 -19.63 21.34 -50.90
N SER A 772 -19.24 20.12 -50.51
CA SER A 772 -19.68 18.86 -51.14
C SER A 772 -20.31 17.87 -50.15
N SER A 773 -20.75 18.32 -48.97
CA SER A 773 -21.30 17.44 -47.93
C SER A 773 -22.77 17.04 -48.18
N THR A 774 -23.05 15.75 -48.32
CA THR A 774 -24.43 15.21 -48.46
C THR A 774 -24.64 13.97 -47.61
N PRO A 775 -25.60 13.96 -46.66
CA PRO A 775 -26.41 15.10 -46.20
C PRO A 775 -25.55 16.25 -45.64
N PRO A 776 -26.06 17.50 -45.61
CA PRO A 776 -25.27 18.65 -45.18
C PRO A 776 -24.73 18.41 -43.78
N LEU A 777 -23.40 18.41 -43.66
CA LEU A 777 -22.75 18.32 -42.37
C LEU A 777 -23.11 19.57 -41.58
N ILE A 778 -23.62 19.39 -40.36
CA ILE A 778 -23.91 20.51 -39.45
C ILE A 778 -22.61 21.34 -39.36
N PRO A 779 -22.65 22.66 -39.64
CA PRO A 779 -21.47 23.51 -39.48
C PRO A 779 -20.87 23.30 -38.09
N PRO A 780 -19.54 23.29 -37.93
CA PRO A 780 -18.90 23.01 -36.64
C PRO A 780 -19.46 23.86 -35.47
N GLN A 781 -19.94 25.08 -35.76
CA GLN A 781 -20.58 25.99 -34.80
C GLN A 781 -21.94 25.50 -34.27
N GLY A 782 -22.62 24.59 -34.97
CA GLY A 782 -23.91 24.02 -34.58
C GLY A 782 -23.81 22.60 -34.01
N ARG A 783 -22.60 22.05 -33.86
CA ARG A 783 -22.40 20.68 -33.36
C ARG A 783 -22.40 20.64 -31.84
N THR A 784 -23.12 19.67 -31.28
CA THR A 784 -23.11 19.37 -29.84
C THR A 784 -22.08 18.30 -29.46
N THR A 785 -21.45 17.66 -30.46
CA THR A 785 -20.44 16.61 -30.28
C THR A 785 -19.15 16.95 -31.03
N ALA A 786 -18.03 16.41 -30.54
CA ALA A 786 -16.74 16.59 -31.17
C ALA A 786 -16.74 15.98 -32.60
N PRO A 787 -16.15 16.65 -33.60
CA PRO A 787 -16.06 16.15 -34.98
C PRO A 787 -15.29 14.83 -35.12
N ILE A 788 -14.35 14.59 -34.20
CA ILE A 788 -13.47 13.43 -34.21
C ILE A 788 -13.62 12.71 -32.87
N PRO A 789 -14.09 11.45 -32.87
CA PRO A 789 -14.09 10.64 -31.67
C PRO A 789 -12.64 10.40 -31.21
N GLU A 790 -12.38 10.65 -29.93
CA GLU A 790 -11.07 10.43 -29.29
C GLU A 790 -10.77 8.95 -29.04
#